data_AF-A0A835D6Q1-F1
#
_entry.id   AF-A0A835D6Q1-F1
#
_cell.length_a   1.000
_cell.length_b   1.000
_cell.length_c   1.000
_cell.angle_alpha   90.00
_cell.angle_beta   90.00
_cell.angle_gamma   90.00
#
_symmetry.space_group_name_H-M   'P 1'
#
loop_
_entity.id
_entity.type
_entity.pdbx_description
1 polymer ?
#
loop_
_entity_poly.entity_id
_entity_poly.type
_entity_poly.pdbx_seq_one_letter_code
_entity_poly.pdbx_strand_id
1 'polypeptide(L)'
;MAPPNTVKVLELGRVAPPPDSVTQTSLPLTFFDLIWLRFPPNQRLFFYDYPHSKTHFKHSLIPKLKSSLSLVLQHFYPLAGSLTWPLESEKPVIQYNDGDSVSLTIAESDNNFYHLTSNHARDVNESHPLLPNLPTSDTVAAILALQVTVFPNSGFCIGMVMHHAVSDGQTATMFRKSWSSICRSGDSSLLPEFLPIYDRAPLDKVKGTFELSRSDIERLRKWVLTRREKDKQTLPLHATTFVLTCAYVWVCLVRAEEIRNEKVSLIFAIDCRARLDPPIPTMYFGNCVTCRKVTAETCEIMGEDGVAVAVEAFSEAIRGLDNQVLGEMEEMLSVTHPTELEWLMGIAGSTRFGVYETDFGWGRPTKVETPSIDITGSISLAESRDGSGGVQVGLALNKLKMECKTQDCPWNIHASIMQDGQTFKVKKLNDDHAGCIGVNDKGNHMASAEWIANEIQGHLQNDPDYTVGKIQNELHNKYNLTLNYHHVWRGRENALKKIHGSHEDAYALIPNFCSTLLVDGCHLKNMYKGVLLSATALDGNNGLFPLAIAVVKSECELNWIWFFERLQMCIPRMQTLFLTIMSDRQKGLLNAVKQGKALESMFWAATRAYTRFHFQTANEEIKKLSTTAYTWVDKCSSKSWSRAFFDKRVCMITITNNMSESFNNFISSERYLPLLELVNGIRVKLIKTMTSRCNQASTWVGVMVPKVEKYLVKLKKEARACSKLVIGNDEYKVKCHERGTFVATYSVFLQQRTCSCQFWQVSGLPSVHAIKAVEWKRLNVDEVCDYYYTVEAYKCTYSEVIHSLPDRRFWNVVNVTCVLPPRTVALLVDRRRRE
;
A
#
# COMPACT_ATOMS: atom_id res chain seq x y z
N MET A 1 40.21 -19.89 11.48
CA MET A 1 38.82 -20.26 11.13
C MET A 1 38.15 -20.72 12.41
N ALA A 2 37.15 -20.00 12.90
CA ALA A 2 36.31 -20.48 13.99
C ALA A 2 35.46 -21.68 13.47
N PRO A 3 35.14 -22.68 14.30
CA PRO A 3 34.30 -23.79 13.86
C PRO A 3 32.93 -23.26 13.39
N PRO A 4 32.27 -23.94 12.43
CA PRO A 4 30.96 -23.51 11.95
C PRO A 4 29.98 -23.46 13.12
N ASN A 5 29.27 -22.35 13.27
CA ASN A 5 28.23 -22.14 14.27
C ASN A 5 27.19 -23.28 14.20
N THR A 6 27.28 -24.24 15.13
CA THR A 6 26.47 -25.45 15.12
C THR A 6 25.24 -25.29 16.01
N VAL A 7 24.06 -25.30 15.39
CA VAL A 7 22.81 -25.62 16.08
C VAL A 7 22.63 -27.13 16.05
N LYS A 8 22.46 -27.75 17.23
CA LYS A 8 22.23 -29.19 17.38
C LYS A 8 20.73 -29.45 17.49
N VAL A 9 20.17 -30.13 16.50
CA VAL A 9 18.77 -30.57 16.55
C VAL A 9 18.61 -31.63 17.64
N LEU A 10 17.67 -31.40 18.55
CA LEU A 10 17.33 -32.29 19.66
C LEU A 10 16.11 -33.14 19.35
N GLU A 11 15.14 -32.58 18.61
CA GLU A 11 13.88 -33.23 18.28
C GLU A 11 13.32 -32.64 16.98
N LEU A 12 12.75 -33.50 16.12
CA LEU A 12 11.90 -33.09 15.00
C LEU A 12 10.49 -33.56 15.31
N GLY A 13 9.57 -32.61 15.49
CA GLY A 13 8.18 -32.86 15.82
C GLY A 13 7.22 -32.28 14.80
N ARG A 14 5.96 -32.70 14.91
CA ARG A 14 4.82 -32.13 14.19
C ARG A 14 3.73 -31.81 15.19
N VAL A 15 3.05 -30.69 15.00
CA VAL A 15 1.94 -30.27 15.86
C VAL A 15 0.72 -30.02 14.99
N ALA A 16 -0.29 -30.87 15.16
CA ALA A 16 -1.59 -30.74 14.51
C ALA A 16 -2.55 -29.94 15.41
N PRO A 17 -3.65 -29.41 14.84
CA PRO A 17 -4.82 -29.03 15.64
C PRO A 17 -5.31 -30.20 16.53
N PRO A 18 -6.08 -29.93 17.59
CA PRO A 18 -6.69 -30.99 18.39
C PRO A 18 -7.53 -31.91 17.50
N PRO A 19 -7.56 -33.21 17.78
CA PRO A 19 -8.42 -34.15 17.05
C PRO A 19 -9.88 -33.66 17.02
N ASP A 20 -10.53 -33.84 15.88
CA ASP A 20 -11.95 -33.49 15.65
C ASP A 20 -12.31 -31.99 15.79
N SER A 21 -11.31 -31.11 15.93
CA SER A 21 -11.55 -29.66 16.10
C SER A 21 -11.69 -28.89 14.78
N VAL A 22 -11.20 -29.43 13.67
CA VAL A 22 -11.20 -28.78 12.36
C VAL A 22 -11.55 -29.80 11.28
N THR A 23 -12.53 -29.47 10.45
CA THR A 23 -12.88 -30.26 9.27
C THR A 23 -11.94 -29.99 8.11
N GLN A 24 -11.70 -31.00 7.26
CA GLN A 24 -10.98 -30.81 6.00
C GLN A 24 -11.60 -29.64 5.21
N THR A 25 -10.76 -28.69 4.79
CA THR A 25 -11.21 -27.43 4.19
C THR A 25 -10.26 -26.99 3.08
N SER A 26 -10.83 -26.41 2.03
CA SER A 26 -10.09 -25.75 0.96
C SER A 26 -10.48 -24.27 0.91
N LEU A 27 -9.49 -23.37 0.86
CA LEU A 27 -9.71 -21.94 0.73
C LEU A 27 -9.10 -21.43 -0.58
N PRO A 28 -9.88 -20.77 -1.47
CA PRO A 28 -9.32 -20.19 -2.68
C PRO A 28 -8.39 -19.02 -2.35
N LEU A 29 -7.33 -18.87 -3.14
CA LEU A 29 -6.52 -17.66 -3.09
C LEU A 29 -7.26 -16.48 -3.76
N THR A 30 -7.23 -15.33 -3.09
CA THR A 30 -7.71 -14.06 -3.63
C THR A 30 -6.66 -13.43 -4.53
N PHE A 31 -7.03 -12.40 -5.28
CA PHE A 31 -6.05 -11.60 -6.04
C PHE A 31 -4.91 -11.07 -5.15
N PHE A 32 -5.22 -10.67 -3.91
CA PHE A 32 -4.22 -10.17 -2.96
C PHE A 32 -3.22 -11.24 -2.52
N ASP A 33 -3.58 -12.52 -2.61
CA ASP A 33 -2.74 -13.64 -2.21
C ASP A 33 -1.83 -14.12 -3.36
N LEU A 34 -2.36 -14.14 -4.59
CA LEU A 34 -1.69 -14.70 -5.77
C LEU A 34 -0.36 -14.03 -6.11
N ILE A 35 -0.26 -12.71 -5.90
CA ILE A 35 0.99 -11.96 -6.11
C ILE A 35 2.14 -12.50 -5.25
N TRP A 36 1.86 -13.01 -4.05
CA TRP A 36 2.86 -13.45 -3.08
C TRP A 36 3.33 -14.89 -3.29
N LEU A 37 2.76 -15.63 -4.25
CA LEU A 37 3.13 -17.01 -4.56
C LEU A 37 4.60 -17.20 -4.94
N ARG A 38 5.18 -16.20 -5.62
CA ARG A 38 6.56 -16.25 -6.13
C ARG A 38 7.57 -15.58 -5.19
N PHE A 39 7.12 -15.13 -4.02
CA PHE A 39 7.96 -14.44 -3.05
C PHE A 39 8.52 -15.40 -2.01
N PRO A 40 9.75 -15.16 -1.52
CA PRO A 40 10.34 -16.00 -0.48
C PRO A 40 9.51 -15.93 0.81
N PRO A 41 9.47 -17.02 1.61
CA PRO A 41 8.76 -17.05 2.88
C PRO A 41 9.25 -15.98 3.86
N ASN A 42 8.35 -15.49 4.70
CA ASN A 42 8.69 -14.61 5.81
C ASN A 42 9.48 -15.37 6.88
N GLN A 43 10.58 -14.79 7.34
CA GLN A 43 11.41 -15.34 8.41
C GLN A 43 11.47 -14.37 9.59
N ARG A 44 11.25 -14.86 10.81
CA ARG A 44 11.31 -14.07 12.05
C ARG A 44 11.94 -14.89 13.18
N LEU A 45 12.77 -14.24 13.98
CA LEU A 45 13.37 -14.79 15.20
C LEU A 45 12.88 -14.00 16.43
N PHE A 46 12.45 -14.70 17.46
CA PHE A 46 12.01 -14.12 18.73
C PHE A 46 12.87 -14.67 19.87
N PHE A 47 13.72 -13.82 20.44
CA PHE A 47 14.60 -14.19 21.55
C PHE A 47 13.94 -13.86 22.89
N TYR A 48 14.09 -14.76 23.86
CA TYR A 48 13.54 -14.64 25.21
C TYR A 48 14.60 -14.99 26.24
N ASP A 49 14.78 -14.10 27.23
CA ASP A 49 15.58 -14.42 28.41
C ASP A 49 14.93 -15.59 29.15
N TYR A 50 15.74 -16.61 29.46
CA TYR A 50 15.27 -17.83 30.08
C TYR A 50 16.44 -18.50 30.80
N PRO A 51 16.77 -18.04 32.02
CA PRO A 51 17.95 -18.47 32.77
C PRO A 51 17.72 -19.84 33.44
N HIS A 52 17.32 -20.84 32.64
CA HIS A 52 17.04 -22.19 33.10
C HIS A 52 17.88 -23.23 32.32
N SER A 53 18.05 -24.39 32.93
CA SER A 53 18.79 -25.49 32.33
C SER A 53 18.05 -26.10 31.14
N LYS A 54 18.80 -26.77 30.27
CA LYS A 54 18.27 -27.58 29.17
C LYS A 54 17.21 -28.59 29.63
N THR A 55 17.41 -29.21 30.79
CA THR A 55 16.48 -30.17 31.38
C THR A 55 15.14 -29.51 31.69
N HIS A 56 15.17 -28.32 32.31
CA HIS A 56 13.96 -27.56 32.60
C HIS A 56 13.26 -27.08 31.32
N PHE A 57 14.03 -26.62 30.32
CA PHE A 57 13.50 -26.29 28.99
C PHE A 57 12.74 -27.47 28.38
N LYS A 58 13.33 -28.68 28.39
CA LYS A 58 12.72 -29.89 27.80
C LYS A 58 11.47 -30.35 28.55
N HIS A 59 11.47 -30.34 29.88
CA HIS A 59 10.38 -30.89 30.68
C HIS A 59 9.27 -29.88 31.00
N SER A 60 9.54 -28.58 30.94
CA SER A 60 8.57 -27.54 31.32
C SER A 60 8.11 -26.69 30.14
N LEU A 61 9.03 -26.15 29.34
CA LEU A 61 8.66 -25.21 28.27
C LEU A 61 8.14 -25.91 27.01
N ILE A 62 8.83 -26.95 26.54
CA ILE A 62 8.46 -27.63 25.28
C ILE A 62 7.04 -28.24 25.31
N PRO A 63 6.60 -28.97 26.35
CA PRO A 63 5.24 -29.50 26.40
C PRO A 63 4.19 -28.38 26.37
N LYS A 64 4.45 -27.26 27.05
CA LYS A 64 3.57 -26.09 27.09
C LYS A 64 3.47 -25.41 25.74
N LEU A 65 4.59 -25.24 25.03
CA LEU A 65 4.59 -24.69 23.66
C LEU A 65 3.86 -25.60 22.67
N LYS A 66 4.07 -26.93 22.75
CA LYS A 66 3.39 -27.90 21.88
C LYS A 66 1.88 -27.93 22.11
N SER A 67 1.45 -28.01 23.37
CA SER A 67 0.02 -28.03 23.72
C SER A 67 -0.68 -26.75 23.31
N SER A 68 -0.10 -25.57 23.63
CA SER A 68 -0.68 -24.28 23.23
C SER A 68 -0.67 -24.05 21.72
N LEU A 69 0.34 -24.56 21.01
CA LEU A 69 0.39 -24.49 19.56
C LEU A 69 -0.72 -25.34 18.92
N SER A 70 -0.95 -26.55 19.44
CA SER A 70 -2.07 -27.39 18.99
C SER A 70 -3.38 -26.62 19.19
N LEU A 71 -3.65 -26.12 20.40
CA LEU A 71 -4.88 -25.38 20.72
C LEU A 71 -5.10 -24.14 19.86
N VAL A 72 -4.07 -23.35 19.54
CA VAL A 72 -4.26 -22.17 18.66
C VAL A 72 -4.53 -22.57 17.20
N LEU A 73 -3.99 -23.72 16.74
CA LEU A 73 -4.17 -24.19 15.37
C LEU A 73 -5.61 -24.64 15.09
N GLN A 74 -6.44 -24.93 16.11
CA GLN A 74 -7.88 -25.14 15.87
C GLN A 74 -8.56 -23.89 15.31
N HIS A 75 -8.07 -22.70 15.72
CA HIS A 75 -8.56 -21.42 15.24
C HIS A 75 -7.83 -20.99 13.98
N PHE A 76 -6.53 -21.29 13.87
CA PHE A 76 -5.64 -20.91 12.76
C PHE A 76 -5.29 -22.09 11.84
N TYR A 77 -6.26 -22.95 11.56
CA TYR A 77 -6.03 -24.22 10.88
C TYR A 77 -5.38 -24.14 9.50
N PRO A 78 -5.57 -23.09 8.67
CA PRO A 78 -4.87 -23.02 7.39
C PRO A 78 -3.35 -22.98 7.54
N LEU A 79 -2.82 -22.55 8.70
CA LEU A 79 -1.37 -22.54 8.95
C LEU A 79 -0.79 -23.94 9.12
N ALA A 80 -1.59 -24.93 9.51
CA ALA A 80 -1.18 -26.33 9.58
C ALA A 80 -1.24 -27.03 8.20
N GLY A 81 -2.01 -26.47 7.27
CA GLY A 81 -2.18 -27.01 5.92
C GLY A 81 -1.05 -26.67 4.97
N SER A 82 -1.36 -26.80 3.68
CA SER A 82 -0.43 -26.57 2.59
C SER A 82 -1.06 -25.76 1.46
N LEU A 83 -0.23 -25.02 0.75
CA LEU A 83 -0.58 -24.41 -0.51
C LEU A 83 -0.38 -25.44 -1.62
N THR A 84 -1.42 -25.71 -2.41
CA THR A 84 -1.38 -26.69 -3.50
C THR A 84 -2.08 -26.19 -4.76
N TRP A 85 -1.76 -26.80 -5.89
CA TRP A 85 -2.38 -26.51 -7.18
C TRP A 85 -3.10 -27.76 -7.70
N PRO A 86 -4.39 -27.94 -7.39
CA PRO A 86 -5.17 -29.06 -7.90
C PRO A 86 -5.25 -29.01 -9.43
N LEU A 87 -5.14 -30.17 -10.10
CA LEU A 87 -5.17 -30.29 -11.57
C LEU A 87 -6.45 -29.73 -12.20
N GLU A 88 -7.56 -29.77 -11.46
CA GLU A 88 -8.88 -29.29 -11.90
C GLU A 88 -9.13 -27.81 -11.55
N SER A 89 -8.18 -27.14 -10.89
CA SER A 89 -8.33 -25.74 -10.46
C SER A 89 -7.45 -24.81 -11.30
N GLU A 90 -8.06 -23.77 -11.87
CA GLU A 90 -7.33 -22.71 -12.57
C GLU A 90 -6.39 -21.91 -11.63
N LYS A 91 -6.62 -21.98 -10.32
CA LYS A 91 -5.87 -21.22 -9.29
C LYS A 91 -5.39 -22.13 -8.16
N PRO A 92 -4.23 -21.84 -7.55
CA PRO A 92 -3.79 -22.52 -6.33
C PRO A 92 -4.72 -22.21 -5.15
N VAL A 93 -4.77 -23.14 -4.21
CA VAL A 93 -5.64 -23.10 -3.03
C VAL A 93 -4.84 -23.40 -1.76
N ILE A 94 -5.38 -22.97 -0.63
CA ILE A 94 -4.92 -23.40 0.69
C ILE A 94 -5.73 -24.62 1.08
N GLN A 95 -5.06 -25.74 1.28
CA GLN A 95 -5.67 -27.01 1.62
C GLN A 95 -5.26 -27.42 3.03
N TYR A 96 -6.25 -27.69 3.89
CA TYR A 96 -6.06 -28.38 5.16
C TYR A 96 -6.79 -29.71 5.09
N ASN A 97 -6.06 -30.81 5.30
CA ASN A 97 -6.59 -32.15 5.46
C ASN A 97 -6.47 -32.62 6.90
N ASP A 98 -7.33 -33.56 7.31
CA ASP A 98 -7.23 -34.12 8.65
C ASP A 98 -5.86 -34.80 8.85
N GLY A 99 -5.21 -34.49 9.99
CA GLY A 99 -3.84 -34.89 10.29
C GLY A 99 -2.74 -33.96 9.76
N ASP A 100 -3.07 -32.92 8.99
CA ASP A 100 -2.09 -31.89 8.60
C ASP A 100 -1.53 -31.17 9.84
N SER A 101 -0.26 -30.82 9.78
CA SER A 101 0.49 -30.39 10.96
C SER A 101 1.63 -29.43 10.64
N VAL A 102 1.89 -28.53 11.60
CA VAL A 102 3.03 -27.61 11.56
C VAL A 102 4.31 -28.35 11.95
N SER A 103 5.36 -28.19 11.15
CA SER A 103 6.71 -28.69 11.47
C SER A 103 7.30 -27.91 12.65
N LEU A 104 7.76 -28.61 13.68
CA LEU A 104 8.35 -28.02 14.88
C LEU A 104 9.70 -28.67 15.20
N THR A 105 10.79 -27.93 14.98
CA THR A 105 12.15 -28.36 15.33
C THR A 105 12.53 -27.87 16.73
N ILE A 106 12.99 -28.77 17.61
CA ILE A 106 13.59 -28.40 18.89
C ILE A 106 15.10 -28.54 18.76
N ALA A 107 15.83 -27.48 19.10
CA ALA A 107 17.28 -27.46 18.93
C ALA A 107 17.99 -26.81 20.12
N GLU A 108 19.31 -26.94 20.15
CA GLU A 108 20.24 -26.37 21.11
C GLU A 108 21.34 -25.62 20.37
N SER A 109 21.80 -24.52 20.94
CA SER A 109 22.96 -23.79 20.42
C SER A 109 23.89 -23.41 21.56
N ASP A 110 25.19 -23.65 21.32
CA ASP A 110 26.27 -23.20 22.21
C ASP A 110 26.72 -21.76 21.89
N ASN A 111 26.06 -21.09 20.93
CA ASN A 111 26.37 -19.71 20.60
C ASN A 111 26.04 -18.78 21.79
N ASN A 112 26.73 -17.65 21.87
CA ASN A 112 26.49 -16.69 22.93
C ASN A 112 25.13 -15.99 22.70
N PHE A 113 24.15 -16.27 23.56
CA PHE A 113 22.80 -15.69 23.50
C PHE A 113 22.82 -14.15 23.54
N TYR A 114 23.58 -13.56 24.45
CA TYR A 114 23.68 -12.10 24.60
C TYR A 114 24.41 -11.44 23.43
N HIS A 115 25.32 -12.17 22.78
CA HIS A 115 25.84 -11.74 21.49
C HIS A 115 24.70 -11.68 20.46
N LEU A 116 23.90 -12.75 20.35
CA LEU A 116 22.80 -12.83 19.39
C LEU A 116 21.60 -11.88 19.67
N THR A 117 21.46 -11.35 20.88
CA THR A 117 20.40 -10.39 21.24
C THR A 117 20.87 -8.94 21.34
N SER A 118 22.17 -8.70 21.25
CA SER A 118 22.75 -7.36 21.25
C SER A 118 22.39 -6.52 20.01
N ASN A 119 22.53 -5.21 20.15
CA ASN A 119 22.34 -4.24 19.07
C ASN A 119 23.63 -3.94 18.28
N HIS A 120 24.75 -4.63 18.54
CA HIS A 120 25.97 -4.47 17.75
C HIS A 120 25.89 -5.25 16.43
N ALA A 121 26.72 -4.86 15.45
CA ALA A 121 26.78 -5.51 14.14
C ALA A 121 27.28 -6.97 14.24
N ARG A 122 26.60 -7.88 13.54
CA ARG A 122 26.85 -9.34 13.58
C ARG A 122 26.76 -9.93 12.18
N ASP A 123 27.41 -11.07 11.96
CA ASP A 123 27.29 -11.77 10.69
C ASP A 123 25.87 -12.37 10.58
N VAL A 124 25.21 -12.10 9.45
CA VAL A 124 23.85 -12.57 9.18
C VAL A 124 23.74 -14.11 9.26
N ASN A 125 24.83 -14.81 8.90
CA ASN A 125 24.92 -16.26 8.92
C ASN A 125 24.90 -16.85 10.34
N GLU A 126 25.12 -16.04 11.38
CA GLU A 126 25.00 -16.50 12.77
C GLU A 126 23.55 -16.74 13.19
N SER A 127 22.59 -16.13 12.48
CA SER A 127 21.16 -16.20 12.78
C SER A 127 20.41 -17.22 11.92
N HIS A 128 20.89 -17.52 10.71
CA HIS A 128 20.24 -18.46 9.79
C HIS A 128 20.01 -19.87 10.38
N PRO A 129 20.96 -20.47 11.15
CA PRO A 129 20.74 -21.78 11.75
C PRO A 129 19.60 -21.84 12.79
N LEU A 130 19.11 -20.69 13.26
CA LEU A 130 18.02 -20.59 14.23
C LEU A 130 16.62 -20.64 13.59
N LEU A 131 16.56 -20.62 12.25
CA LEU A 131 15.31 -20.68 11.50
C LEU A 131 15.02 -22.12 11.05
N PRO A 132 13.75 -22.56 11.08
CA PRO A 132 13.34 -23.83 10.49
C PRO A 132 13.40 -23.78 8.96
N ASN A 133 13.57 -24.94 8.34
CA ASN A 133 13.29 -25.09 6.91
C ASN A 133 11.78 -25.21 6.68
N LEU A 134 11.25 -24.50 5.68
CA LEU A 134 9.85 -24.62 5.27
C LEU A 134 9.76 -25.68 4.16
N PRO A 135 9.08 -26.82 4.38
CA PRO A 135 8.98 -27.87 3.37
C PRO A 135 8.25 -27.37 2.12
N THR A 136 8.89 -27.48 0.95
CA THR A 136 8.31 -27.12 -0.34
C THR A 136 8.68 -28.15 -1.40
N SER A 137 7.74 -28.49 -2.27
CA SER A 137 7.91 -29.26 -3.49
C SER A 137 7.38 -28.48 -4.69
N ASP A 138 7.46 -29.07 -5.88
CA ASP A 138 6.95 -28.45 -7.12
C ASP A 138 5.43 -28.25 -7.12
N THR A 139 4.69 -29.01 -6.29
CA THR A 139 3.22 -29.05 -6.29
C THR A 139 2.59 -28.65 -4.96
N VAL A 140 3.38 -28.60 -3.89
CA VAL A 140 2.89 -28.34 -2.53
C VAL A 140 3.91 -27.52 -1.75
N ALA A 141 3.46 -26.45 -1.09
CA ALA A 141 4.27 -25.68 -0.15
C ALA A 141 3.63 -25.68 1.24
N ALA A 142 4.38 -26.06 2.27
CA ALA A 142 3.93 -25.91 3.65
C ALA A 142 3.74 -24.42 3.99
N ILE A 143 2.79 -24.12 4.86
CA ILE A 143 2.44 -22.73 5.16
C ILE A 143 3.26 -22.20 6.33
N LEU A 144 3.44 -22.97 7.40
CA LEU A 144 4.19 -22.57 8.60
C LEU A 144 5.20 -23.65 9.02
N ALA A 145 6.39 -23.22 9.39
CA ALA A 145 7.37 -24.04 10.10
C ALA A 145 7.96 -23.26 11.29
N LEU A 146 8.23 -23.96 12.39
CA LEU A 146 8.73 -23.41 13.64
C LEU A 146 10.01 -24.13 14.10
N GLN A 147 10.92 -23.36 14.70
CA GLN A 147 12.07 -23.89 15.42
C GLN A 147 12.17 -23.23 16.79
N VAL A 148 12.40 -24.02 17.84
CA VAL A 148 12.68 -23.53 19.18
C VAL A 148 14.09 -23.94 19.56
N THR A 149 15.00 -22.98 19.66
CA THR A 149 16.41 -23.20 19.98
C THR A 149 16.73 -22.72 21.39
N VAL A 150 17.19 -23.60 22.27
CA VAL A 150 17.65 -23.25 23.62
C VAL A 150 19.13 -22.86 23.64
N PHE A 151 19.44 -21.84 24.43
CA PHE A 151 20.79 -21.42 24.81
C PHE A 151 20.92 -21.67 26.31
N PRO A 152 21.53 -22.80 26.74
CA PRO A 152 21.48 -23.25 28.12
C PRO A 152 21.83 -22.16 29.14
N ASN A 153 21.01 -22.02 30.18
CA ASN A 153 21.15 -21.04 31.27
C ASN A 153 21.10 -19.56 30.86
N SER A 154 20.79 -19.25 29.59
CA SER A 154 20.74 -17.87 29.09
C SER A 154 19.35 -17.52 28.57
N GLY A 155 18.87 -18.24 27.56
CA GLY A 155 17.64 -17.89 26.85
C GLY A 155 17.19 -18.94 25.87
N PHE A 156 16.11 -18.66 25.14
CA PHE A 156 15.70 -19.43 23.97
C PHE A 156 15.26 -18.52 22.84
N CYS A 157 15.25 -19.05 21.63
CA CYS A 157 14.76 -18.38 20.44
C CYS A 157 13.65 -19.19 19.78
N ILE A 158 12.59 -18.52 19.32
CA ILE A 158 11.59 -19.10 18.43
C ILE A 158 11.83 -18.54 17.02
N GLY A 159 12.30 -19.39 16.11
CA GLY A 159 12.33 -19.13 14.69
C GLY A 159 11.03 -19.53 14.03
N MET A 160 10.50 -18.65 13.18
CA MET A 160 9.26 -18.85 12.47
C MET A 160 9.46 -18.52 10.99
N VAL A 161 9.05 -19.46 10.13
CA VAL A 161 9.04 -19.29 8.68
C VAL A 161 7.64 -19.53 8.16
N MET A 162 7.08 -18.57 7.41
CA MET A 162 5.69 -18.63 6.95
C MET A 162 5.52 -18.18 5.50
N HIS A 163 4.69 -18.89 4.74
CA HIS A 163 4.43 -18.60 3.33
C HIS A 163 3.58 -17.34 3.15
N HIS A 164 4.07 -16.40 2.33
CA HIS A 164 3.54 -15.04 2.27
C HIS A 164 2.18 -14.95 1.58
N ALA A 165 1.85 -15.90 0.69
CA ALA A 165 0.54 -16.02 0.04
C ALA A 165 -0.63 -16.43 0.96
N VAL A 166 -0.36 -16.78 2.22
CA VAL A 166 -1.40 -17.16 3.19
C VAL A 166 -1.49 -16.19 4.35
N SER A 167 -0.43 -15.42 4.60
CA SER A 167 -0.39 -14.50 5.74
C SER A 167 0.37 -13.22 5.40
N ASP A 168 -0.30 -12.11 5.64
CA ASP A 168 0.31 -10.78 5.77
C ASP A 168 0.83 -10.55 7.20
N GLY A 169 1.35 -9.34 7.46
CA GLY A 169 1.89 -8.98 8.77
C GLY A 169 0.84 -8.92 9.89
N GLN A 170 -0.41 -8.63 9.56
CA GLN A 170 -1.51 -8.56 10.52
C GLN A 170 -1.93 -9.95 10.95
N THR A 171 -2.14 -10.85 9.99
CA THR A 171 -2.45 -12.28 10.22
C THR A 171 -1.36 -12.95 11.03
N ALA A 172 -0.08 -12.73 10.68
CA ALA A 172 1.07 -13.25 11.42
C ALA A 172 1.10 -12.75 12.88
N THR A 173 0.75 -11.47 13.09
CA THR A 173 0.72 -10.87 14.43
C THR A 173 -0.45 -11.39 15.25
N MET A 174 -1.62 -11.55 14.63
CA MET A 174 -2.82 -12.09 15.25
C MET A 174 -2.58 -13.53 15.73
N PHE A 175 -2.10 -14.41 14.85
CA PHE A 175 -1.70 -15.77 15.21
C PHE A 175 -0.76 -15.80 16.41
N ARG A 176 0.32 -15.01 16.37
CA ARG A 176 1.34 -15.00 17.42
C ARG A 176 0.81 -14.46 18.75
N LYS A 177 -0.06 -13.44 18.73
CA LYS A 177 -0.74 -12.91 19.93
C LYS A 177 -1.67 -13.98 20.51
N SER A 178 -2.52 -14.60 19.69
CA SER A 178 -3.42 -15.68 20.10
C SER A 178 -2.66 -16.87 20.69
N TRP A 179 -1.59 -17.32 20.03
CA TRP A 179 -0.75 -18.41 20.53
C TRP A 179 -0.11 -18.07 21.88
N SER A 180 0.45 -16.86 22.02
CA SER A 180 1.06 -16.42 23.28
C SER A 180 0.05 -16.27 24.41
N SER A 181 -1.19 -15.89 24.10
CA SER A 181 -2.31 -15.79 25.05
C SER A 181 -2.68 -17.17 25.57
N ILE A 182 -2.96 -18.11 24.65
CA ILE A 182 -3.30 -19.51 24.98
C ILE A 182 -2.15 -20.18 25.74
N CYS A 183 -0.89 -19.94 25.34
CA CYS A 183 0.28 -20.43 26.06
C CYS A 183 0.35 -19.88 27.49
N ARG A 184 -0.08 -18.65 27.74
CA ARG A 184 -0.06 -18.06 29.08
C ARG A 184 -1.19 -18.58 29.97
N SER A 185 -2.42 -18.62 29.43
CA SER A 185 -3.63 -18.97 30.17
C SER A 185 -3.83 -20.49 30.31
N GLY A 186 -3.40 -21.28 29.32
CA GLY A 186 -3.78 -22.68 29.18
C GLY A 186 -5.23 -22.88 28.69
N ASP A 187 -5.95 -21.79 28.44
CA ASP A 187 -7.32 -21.78 27.92
C ASP A 187 -7.29 -21.62 26.40
N SER A 188 -8.10 -22.41 25.69
CA SER A 188 -8.21 -22.40 24.24
C SER A 188 -9.17 -21.32 23.71
N SER A 189 -9.87 -20.61 24.59
CA SER A 189 -10.75 -19.50 24.23
C SER A 189 -9.98 -18.29 23.70
N LEU A 190 -10.51 -17.67 22.64
CA LEU A 190 -10.03 -16.40 22.09
C LEU A 190 -11.16 -15.38 22.15
N LEU A 191 -10.80 -14.11 22.37
CA LEU A 191 -11.77 -13.02 22.25
C LEU A 191 -12.22 -12.91 20.78
N PRO A 192 -13.47 -12.47 20.51
CA PRO A 192 -14.00 -12.37 19.15
C PRO A 192 -13.10 -11.58 18.19
N GLU A 193 -12.41 -10.54 18.65
CA GLU A 193 -11.48 -9.74 17.85
C GLU A 193 -10.18 -10.46 17.44
N PHE A 194 -9.88 -11.63 18.02
CA PHE A 194 -8.71 -12.46 17.70
C PHE A 194 -9.08 -13.74 16.93
N LEU A 195 -10.37 -13.94 16.64
CA LEU A 195 -10.84 -15.05 15.81
C LEU A 195 -10.66 -14.72 14.32
N PRO A 196 -9.95 -15.57 13.55
CA PRO A 196 -9.80 -15.36 12.12
C PRO A 196 -11.11 -15.61 11.37
N ILE A 197 -11.37 -14.78 10.35
CA ILE A 197 -12.50 -14.93 9.43
C ILE A 197 -11.98 -15.57 8.14
N TYR A 198 -12.62 -16.66 7.71
CA TYR A 198 -12.20 -17.46 6.56
C TYR A 198 -13.11 -17.32 5.33
N ASP A 199 -14.19 -16.57 5.44
CA ASP A 199 -15.02 -16.24 4.28
C ASP A 199 -14.23 -15.33 3.32
N ARG A 200 -14.08 -15.78 2.08
CA ARG A 200 -13.30 -15.14 1.01
C ARG A 200 -14.18 -14.66 -0.14
N ALA A 201 -15.49 -14.50 0.08
CA ALA A 201 -16.41 -13.96 -0.92
C ALA A 201 -15.95 -12.56 -1.43
N PRO A 202 -16.16 -12.24 -2.72
CA PRO A 202 -15.78 -10.93 -3.27
C PRO A 202 -16.55 -9.79 -2.57
N LEU A 203 -15.80 -8.92 -1.91
CA LEU A 203 -16.25 -7.79 -1.08
C LEU A 203 -16.67 -6.55 -1.91
N ASP A 204 -17.56 -6.68 -2.89
CA ASP A 204 -18.09 -5.55 -3.69
C ASP A 204 -19.63 -5.52 -3.83
N LYS A 205 -20.36 -6.20 -2.92
CA LYS A 205 -21.83 -6.13 -2.85
C LYS A 205 -22.29 -5.02 -1.90
N VAL A 206 -23.26 -4.23 -2.34
CA VAL A 206 -23.98 -3.27 -1.48
C VAL A 206 -25.30 -3.88 -1.05
N LYS A 207 -25.63 -3.72 0.24
CA LYS A 207 -26.88 -4.22 0.82
C LYS A 207 -27.87 -3.07 1.00
N GLY A 208 -29.09 -3.28 0.55
CA GLY A 208 -30.19 -2.33 0.69
C GLY A 208 -31.43 -3.00 1.26
N THR A 209 -32.23 -2.26 2.01
CA THR A 209 -33.60 -2.67 2.36
C THR A 209 -34.58 -1.68 1.75
N PHE A 210 -35.54 -2.23 1.01
CA PHE A 210 -36.59 -1.51 0.33
C PHE A 210 -37.92 -1.83 1.01
N GLU A 211 -38.80 -0.84 1.10
CA GLU A 211 -40.10 -0.99 1.73
C GLU A 211 -41.20 -0.78 0.70
N LEU A 212 -42.06 -1.79 0.55
CA LEU A 212 -43.30 -1.68 -0.19
C LEU A 212 -44.42 -1.46 0.81
N SER A 213 -44.99 -0.25 0.79
CA SER A 213 -46.12 0.04 1.67
C SER A 213 -47.35 -0.78 1.26
N ARG A 214 -48.28 -0.96 2.19
CA ARG A 214 -49.59 -1.56 1.88
C ARG A 214 -50.27 -0.86 0.69
N SER A 215 -50.16 0.46 0.60
CA SER A 215 -50.75 1.24 -0.50
C SER A 215 -50.10 0.94 -1.85
N ASP A 216 -48.78 0.71 -1.89
CA ASP A 216 -48.08 0.34 -3.11
C ASP A 216 -48.52 -1.05 -3.59
N ILE A 217 -48.65 -2.00 -2.67
CA ILE A 217 -49.12 -3.36 -2.95
C ILE A 217 -50.57 -3.35 -3.46
N GLU A 218 -51.45 -2.53 -2.87
CA GLU A 218 -52.84 -2.37 -3.32
C GLU A 218 -52.93 -1.73 -4.71
N ARG A 219 -52.10 -0.71 -4.99
CA ARG A 219 -51.97 -0.13 -6.33
C ARG A 219 -51.49 -1.15 -7.35
N LEU A 220 -50.46 -1.93 -7.00
CA LEU A 220 -49.91 -2.96 -7.87
C LEU A 220 -50.96 -4.04 -8.16
N ARG A 221 -51.71 -4.48 -7.13
CA ARG A 221 -52.84 -5.40 -7.28
C ARG A 221 -53.87 -4.87 -8.26
N LYS A 222 -54.31 -3.62 -8.10
CA LYS A 222 -55.28 -3.00 -9.00
C LYS A 222 -54.74 -2.91 -10.43
N TRP A 223 -53.47 -2.53 -10.59
CA TRP A 223 -52.83 -2.40 -11.90
C TRP A 223 -52.80 -3.74 -12.66
N VAL A 224 -52.35 -4.82 -12.01
CA VAL A 224 -52.29 -6.16 -12.62
C VAL A 224 -53.69 -6.65 -13.00
N LEU A 225 -54.67 -6.49 -12.12
CA LEU A 225 -56.05 -6.93 -12.39
C LEU A 225 -56.70 -6.15 -13.55
N THR A 226 -56.45 -4.84 -13.64
CA THR A 226 -57.00 -3.98 -14.72
C THR A 226 -56.38 -4.31 -16.08
N ARG A 227 -55.09 -4.63 -16.12
CA ARG A 227 -54.37 -5.00 -17.35
C ARG A 227 -54.92 -6.31 -17.91
N ARG A 228 -55.19 -7.27 -17.03
CA ARG A 228 -55.74 -8.59 -17.35
C ARG A 228 -57.16 -8.57 -17.91
N GLU A 229 -58.01 -7.65 -17.45
CA GLU A 229 -59.37 -7.49 -18.00
C GLU A 229 -59.38 -7.18 -19.51
N LYS A 230 -58.27 -6.65 -20.05
CA LYS A 230 -58.12 -6.38 -21.49
C LYS A 230 -57.79 -7.63 -22.32
N ASP A 231 -57.12 -8.63 -21.74
CA ASP A 231 -56.59 -9.81 -22.47
C ASP A 231 -57.51 -11.05 -22.45
N LYS A 232 -58.71 -10.95 -21.86
CA LYS A 232 -59.77 -12.00 -21.86
C LYS A 232 -59.33 -13.41 -21.40
N GLN A 233 -58.32 -13.54 -20.54
CA GLN A 233 -57.95 -14.83 -19.95
C GLN A 233 -58.88 -15.27 -18.79
N THR A 234 -59.13 -16.58 -18.65
CA THR A 234 -60.22 -17.13 -17.80
C THR A 234 -59.82 -17.65 -16.41
N LEU A 235 -58.55 -17.95 -16.13
CA LEU A 235 -58.12 -18.55 -14.84
C LEU A 235 -57.96 -17.51 -13.71
N PRO A 236 -58.20 -17.79 -12.42
CA PRO A 236 -57.97 -16.81 -11.36
C PRO A 236 -56.48 -16.55 -11.11
N LEU A 237 -56.09 -15.27 -10.92
CA LEU A 237 -54.72 -14.89 -10.51
C LEU A 237 -54.55 -14.96 -8.99
N HIS A 238 -53.40 -15.48 -8.54
CA HIS A 238 -52.99 -15.45 -7.14
C HIS A 238 -52.29 -14.11 -6.80
N ALA A 239 -53.03 -13.00 -6.84
CA ALA A 239 -52.52 -11.64 -6.56
C ALA A 239 -52.36 -11.33 -5.05
N THR A 240 -51.73 -12.26 -4.31
CA THR A 240 -51.41 -12.11 -2.89
C THR A 240 -50.29 -11.08 -2.70
N THR A 241 -50.15 -10.54 -1.48
CA THR A 241 -49.03 -9.63 -1.16
C THR A 241 -47.68 -10.26 -1.47
N PHE A 242 -47.48 -11.55 -1.13
CA PHE A 242 -46.26 -12.27 -1.45
C PHE A 242 -46.00 -12.30 -2.96
N VAL A 243 -46.96 -12.77 -3.77
CA VAL A 243 -46.79 -12.89 -5.22
C VAL A 243 -46.53 -11.54 -5.87
N LEU A 244 -47.29 -10.50 -5.49
CA LEU A 244 -47.13 -9.16 -6.05
C LEU A 244 -45.76 -8.56 -5.71
N THR A 245 -45.31 -8.71 -4.46
CA THR A 245 -43.97 -8.25 -4.05
C THR A 245 -42.87 -9.00 -4.77
N CYS A 246 -42.93 -10.34 -4.82
CA CYS A 246 -41.92 -11.15 -5.50
C CYS A 246 -41.86 -10.87 -7.00
N ALA A 247 -43.02 -10.81 -7.68
CA ALA A 247 -43.10 -10.51 -9.11
C ALA A 247 -42.54 -9.12 -9.44
N TYR A 248 -42.89 -8.10 -8.66
CA TYR A 248 -42.40 -6.75 -8.85
C TYR A 248 -40.88 -6.65 -8.67
N VAL A 249 -40.36 -7.19 -7.57
CA VAL A 249 -38.91 -7.17 -7.28
C VAL A 249 -38.14 -7.98 -8.31
N TRP A 250 -38.66 -9.14 -8.73
CA TRP A 250 -38.03 -9.99 -9.73
C TRP A 250 -37.90 -9.27 -11.09
N VAL A 251 -38.97 -8.63 -11.57
CA VAL A 251 -38.93 -7.82 -12.80
C VAL A 251 -37.97 -6.64 -12.66
N CYS A 252 -37.99 -5.95 -11.51
CA CYS A 252 -37.06 -4.84 -11.24
C CYS A 252 -35.59 -5.31 -11.31
N LEU A 253 -35.26 -6.47 -10.75
CA LEU A 253 -33.91 -7.02 -10.75
C LEU A 253 -33.47 -7.46 -12.14
N VAL A 254 -34.31 -8.20 -12.86
CA VAL A 254 -34.02 -8.64 -14.24
C VAL A 254 -33.75 -7.44 -15.15
N ARG A 255 -34.52 -6.36 -14.98
CA ARG A 255 -34.32 -5.09 -15.70
C ARG A 255 -33.10 -4.32 -15.23
N ALA A 256 -32.81 -4.30 -13.93
CA ALA A 256 -31.70 -3.55 -13.37
C ALA A 256 -30.34 -4.16 -13.72
N GLU A 257 -30.25 -5.49 -13.74
CA GLU A 257 -29.02 -6.24 -14.05
C GLU A 257 -28.86 -6.55 -15.55
N GLU A 258 -29.85 -6.18 -16.38
CA GLU A 258 -29.90 -6.48 -17.82
C GLU A 258 -29.57 -7.95 -18.14
N ILE A 259 -30.26 -8.88 -17.46
CA ILE A 259 -30.05 -10.32 -17.65
C ILE A 259 -30.26 -10.70 -19.12
N ARG A 260 -29.33 -11.49 -19.68
CA ARG A 260 -29.31 -11.88 -21.11
C ARG A 260 -29.62 -13.35 -21.35
N ASN A 261 -29.81 -14.13 -20.29
CA ASN A 261 -30.25 -15.52 -20.36
C ASN A 261 -31.58 -15.60 -21.10
N GLU A 262 -31.85 -16.70 -21.80
CA GLU A 262 -33.12 -16.89 -22.50
C GLU A 262 -34.27 -16.91 -21.49
N LYS A 263 -34.04 -17.58 -20.36
CA LYS A 263 -35.00 -17.73 -19.27
C LYS A 263 -34.47 -17.16 -17.96
N VAL A 264 -35.39 -16.61 -17.18
CA VAL A 264 -35.17 -16.23 -15.78
C VAL A 264 -36.05 -17.08 -14.90
N SER A 265 -35.53 -17.46 -13.74
CA SER A 265 -36.21 -18.30 -12.78
C SER A 265 -36.03 -17.81 -11.35
N LEU A 266 -37.08 -18.03 -10.55
CA LEU A 266 -37.11 -17.70 -9.14
C LEU A 266 -37.62 -18.88 -8.32
N ILE A 267 -36.89 -19.24 -7.26
CA ILE A 267 -37.26 -20.31 -6.33
C ILE A 267 -37.74 -19.73 -5.00
N PHE A 268 -38.88 -20.23 -4.52
CA PHE A 268 -39.36 -19.91 -3.18
C PHE A 268 -39.74 -21.16 -2.39
N ALA A 269 -39.51 -21.10 -1.07
CA ALA A 269 -39.87 -22.16 -0.15
C ALA A 269 -41.34 -22.06 0.28
N ILE A 270 -41.96 -23.21 0.53
CA ILE A 270 -43.36 -23.37 0.89
C ILE A 270 -43.44 -24.22 2.15
N ASP A 271 -44.13 -23.71 3.19
CA ASP A 271 -44.45 -24.50 4.38
C ASP A 271 -45.50 -25.56 4.03
N CYS A 272 -45.13 -26.83 4.20
CA CYS A 272 -45.96 -27.97 3.86
C CYS A 272 -46.89 -28.39 4.99
N ARG A 273 -46.73 -27.85 6.21
CA ARG A 273 -47.45 -28.34 7.40
C ARG A 273 -48.96 -28.41 7.21
N ALA A 274 -49.58 -27.33 6.74
CA ALA A 274 -51.02 -27.27 6.50
C ALA A 274 -51.47 -27.97 5.21
N ARG A 275 -50.53 -28.45 4.37
CA ARG A 275 -50.77 -28.97 3.03
C ARG A 275 -50.57 -30.48 2.91
N LEU A 276 -49.97 -31.11 3.92
CA LEU A 276 -49.88 -32.57 4.01
C LEU A 276 -51.23 -33.14 4.44
N ASP A 277 -51.48 -34.39 4.07
CA ASP A 277 -52.65 -35.14 4.51
C ASP A 277 -52.17 -36.36 5.33
N PRO A 278 -52.40 -36.39 6.66
CA PRO A 278 -53.03 -35.35 7.46
C PRO A 278 -52.11 -34.12 7.69
N PRO A 279 -52.67 -32.93 7.98
CA PRO A 279 -51.89 -31.73 8.27
C PRO A 279 -50.98 -31.91 9.48
N ILE A 280 -49.74 -31.45 9.37
CA ILE A 280 -48.77 -31.44 10.46
C ILE A 280 -49.01 -30.21 11.35
N PRO A 281 -49.02 -30.35 12.70
CA PRO A 281 -49.15 -29.22 13.61
C PRO A 281 -48.08 -28.15 13.39
N THR A 282 -48.45 -26.87 13.60
CA THR A 282 -47.50 -25.74 13.54
C THR A 282 -46.34 -25.88 14.51
N MET A 283 -46.54 -26.60 15.63
CA MET A 283 -45.51 -26.88 16.65
C MET A 283 -44.54 -28.01 16.26
N TYR A 284 -44.68 -28.62 15.08
CA TYR A 284 -43.74 -29.66 14.64
C TYR A 284 -42.31 -29.12 14.52
N PHE A 285 -41.42 -29.71 15.33
CA PHE A 285 -39.99 -29.40 15.38
C PHE A 285 -39.23 -30.20 14.33
N GLY A 286 -38.92 -29.56 13.21
CA GLY A 286 -38.23 -30.15 12.07
C GLY A 286 -38.50 -29.39 10.78
N ASN A 287 -37.78 -29.75 9.72
CA ASN A 287 -38.02 -29.20 8.39
C ASN A 287 -39.30 -29.80 7.79
N CYS A 288 -40.22 -28.94 7.37
CA CYS A 288 -41.44 -29.32 6.65
C CYS A 288 -41.69 -28.27 5.57
N VAL A 289 -40.75 -28.20 4.63
CA VAL A 289 -40.69 -27.20 3.56
C VAL A 289 -40.38 -27.89 2.25
N THR A 290 -41.08 -27.50 1.19
CA THR A 290 -40.73 -27.80 -0.20
C THR A 290 -40.38 -26.50 -0.92
N CYS A 291 -39.91 -26.57 -2.17
CA CYS A 291 -39.69 -25.38 -2.99
C CYS A 291 -40.46 -25.46 -4.31
N ARG A 292 -40.75 -24.31 -4.90
CA ARG A 292 -41.25 -24.20 -6.28
C ARG A 292 -40.37 -23.25 -7.06
N LYS A 293 -40.11 -23.61 -8.32
CA LYS A 293 -39.49 -22.74 -9.31
C LYS A 293 -40.55 -22.11 -10.18
N VAL A 294 -40.42 -20.81 -10.38
CA VAL A 294 -41.19 -20.00 -11.32
C VAL A 294 -40.25 -19.63 -12.44
N THR A 295 -40.61 -19.91 -13.69
CA THR A 295 -39.77 -19.64 -14.86
C THR A 295 -40.56 -18.80 -15.85
N ALA A 296 -39.90 -17.82 -16.47
CA ALA A 296 -40.47 -17.02 -17.55
C ALA A 296 -39.40 -16.69 -18.60
N GLU A 297 -39.83 -16.40 -19.82
CA GLU A 297 -38.94 -15.93 -20.87
C GLU A 297 -38.45 -14.52 -20.53
N THR A 298 -37.14 -14.28 -20.63
CA THR A 298 -36.53 -13.01 -20.26
C THR A 298 -37.09 -11.85 -21.10
N CYS A 299 -37.40 -12.10 -22.37
CA CYS A 299 -37.99 -11.09 -23.26
C CYS A 299 -39.38 -10.63 -22.80
N GLU A 300 -40.20 -11.53 -22.24
CA GLU A 300 -41.54 -11.22 -21.73
C GLU A 300 -41.47 -10.45 -20.40
N ILE A 301 -40.58 -10.87 -19.50
CA ILE A 301 -40.30 -10.18 -18.21
C ILE A 301 -39.76 -8.76 -18.45
N MET A 302 -38.95 -8.58 -19.50
CA MET A 302 -38.41 -7.27 -19.89
C MET A 302 -39.44 -6.35 -20.56
N GLY A 303 -40.51 -6.91 -21.15
CA GLY A 303 -41.60 -6.17 -21.80
C GLY A 303 -42.41 -5.30 -20.85
N GLU A 304 -43.23 -4.38 -21.40
CA GLU A 304 -44.02 -3.42 -20.62
C GLU A 304 -44.91 -4.09 -19.55
N ASP A 305 -45.42 -5.28 -19.87
CA ASP A 305 -46.33 -6.06 -19.02
C ASP A 305 -45.62 -7.10 -18.15
N GLY A 306 -44.29 -7.03 -18.01
CA GLY A 306 -43.49 -8.04 -17.33
C GLY A 306 -43.93 -8.39 -15.90
N VAL A 307 -44.51 -7.45 -15.15
CA VAL A 307 -45.05 -7.74 -13.81
C VAL A 307 -46.32 -8.57 -13.87
N ALA A 308 -47.20 -8.36 -14.87
CA ALA A 308 -48.37 -9.19 -15.05
C ALA A 308 -47.97 -10.61 -15.48
N VAL A 309 -47.01 -10.73 -16.41
CA VAL A 309 -46.42 -12.02 -16.83
C VAL A 309 -45.81 -12.77 -15.64
N ALA A 310 -45.03 -12.08 -14.80
CA ALA A 310 -44.49 -12.67 -13.60
C ALA A 310 -45.59 -13.17 -12.63
N VAL A 311 -46.65 -12.39 -12.40
CA VAL A 311 -47.77 -12.79 -11.55
C VAL A 311 -48.52 -14.00 -12.13
N GLU A 312 -48.64 -14.10 -13.46
CA GLU A 312 -49.22 -15.25 -14.14
C GLU A 312 -48.37 -16.52 -13.93
N ALA A 313 -47.05 -16.42 -14.13
CA ALA A 313 -46.11 -17.52 -13.88
C ALA A 313 -46.14 -17.99 -12.42
N PHE A 314 -46.18 -17.06 -11.46
CA PHE A 314 -46.36 -17.39 -10.04
C PHE A 314 -47.71 -18.08 -9.78
N SER A 315 -48.78 -17.61 -10.43
CA SER A 315 -50.11 -18.18 -10.26
C SER A 315 -50.18 -19.62 -10.80
N GLU A 316 -49.49 -19.90 -11.91
CA GLU A 316 -49.37 -21.25 -12.45
C GLU A 316 -48.58 -22.17 -11.53
N ALA A 317 -47.40 -21.73 -11.07
CA ALA A 317 -46.58 -22.50 -10.13
C ALA A 317 -47.30 -22.78 -8.80
N ILE A 318 -48.14 -21.86 -8.33
CA ILE A 318 -48.94 -22.05 -7.10
C ILE A 318 -50.09 -23.04 -7.33
N ARG A 319 -50.79 -23.00 -8.48
CA ARG A 319 -51.87 -23.95 -8.78
C ARG A 319 -51.36 -25.40 -8.88
N GLY A 320 -50.12 -25.60 -9.31
CA GLY A 320 -49.48 -26.92 -9.31
C GLY A 320 -49.38 -27.58 -7.92
N LEU A 321 -49.46 -26.79 -6.84
CA LEU A 321 -49.33 -27.30 -5.46
C LEU A 321 -50.56 -28.05 -4.95
N ASP A 322 -51.72 -27.88 -5.57
CA ASP A 322 -52.97 -28.50 -5.11
C ASP A 322 -53.05 -30.00 -5.50
N ASN A 323 -52.16 -30.48 -6.38
CA ASN A 323 -52.25 -31.82 -6.98
C ASN A 323 -51.30 -32.89 -6.42
N GLN A 324 -50.22 -32.55 -5.69
CA GLN A 324 -49.39 -33.50 -4.92
C GLN A 324 -48.23 -32.76 -4.21
N VAL A 325 -48.14 -32.86 -2.87
CA VAL A 325 -47.04 -32.24 -2.08
C VAL A 325 -45.83 -33.19 -1.90
N LEU A 326 -46.05 -34.50 -2.01
CA LEU A 326 -45.06 -35.55 -1.68
C LEU A 326 -44.40 -36.22 -2.91
N GLY A 327 -44.89 -35.98 -4.13
CA GLY A 327 -44.40 -36.62 -5.35
C GLY A 327 -43.08 -36.06 -5.93
N GLU A 328 -42.54 -34.99 -5.35
CA GLU A 328 -41.52 -34.14 -6.01
C GLU A 328 -40.23 -33.97 -5.18
N MET A 329 -39.85 -34.92 -4.32
CA MET A 329 -38.53 -34.89 -3.68
C MET A 329 -37.39 -35.12 -4.70
N GLU A 330 -37.64 -35.88 -5.77
CA GLU A 330 -36.70 -36.06 -6.90
C GLU A 330 -36.62 -34.80 -7.80
N GLU A 331 -37.68 -34.00 -7.86
CA GLU A 331 -37.71 -32.74 -8.63
C GLU A 331 -36.94 -31.62 -7.91
N MET A 332 -36.86 -31.62 -6.57
CA MET A 332 -36.05 -30.64 -5.83
C MET A 332 -34.56 -30.62 -6.25
N LEU A 333 -33.98 -31.78 -6.57
CA LEU A 333 -32.57 -31.88 -7.00
C LEU A 333 -32.36 -31.38 -8.44
N SER A 334 -33.34 -31.53 -9.33
CA SER A 334 -33.27 -31.05 -10.71
C SER A 334 -33.56 -29.54 -10.81
N VAL A 335 -34.38 -29.02 -9.90
CA VAL A 335 -34.81 -27.61 -9.88
C VAL A 335 -33.71 -26.66 -9.39
N THR A 336 -32.74 -27.15 -8.60
CA THR A 336 -31.62 -26.36 -8.07
C THR A 336 -30.42 -26.22 -9.02
N HIS A 337 -30.41 -26.96 -10.14
CA HIS A 337 -29.36 -26.87 -11.16
C HIS A 337 -29.87 -26.09 -12.37
N PRO A 338 -29.55 -24.79 -12.50
CA PRO A 338 -29.93 -24.05 -13.69
C PRO A 338 -29.25 -24.64 -14.93
N THR A 339 -29.98 -24.69 -16.03
CA THR A 339 -29.36 -24.97 -17.35
C THR A 339 -28.47 -23.79 -17.76
N GLU A 340 -27.51 -24.00 -18.68
CA GLU A 340 -26.60 -22.92 -19.14
C GLU A 340 -27.32 -21.66 -19.67
N LEU A 341 -28.58 -21.81 -20.07
CA LEU A 341 -29.42 -20.76 -20.65
C LEU A 341 -30.33 -20.05 -19.61
N GLU A 342 -30.25 -20.41 -18.33
CA GLU A 342 -31.21 -19.99 -17.29
C GLU A 342 -30.53 -19.22 -16.14
N TRP A 343 -31.06 -18.04 -15.81
CA TRP A 343 -30.65 -17.30 -14.61
C TRP A 343 -31.55 -17.63 -13.43
N LEU A 344 -30.98 -17.91 -12.25
CA LEU A 344 -31.72 -18.42 -11.08
C LEU A 344 -31.48 -17.59 -9.81
N MET A 345 -32.56 -17.29 -9.08
CA MET A 345 -32.51 -16.59 -7.79
C MET A 345 -33.44 -17.20 -6.75
N GLY A 346 -33.06 -17.15 -5.47
CA GLY A 346 -33.85 -17.66 -4.34
C GLY A 346 -34.53 -16.56 -3.51
N ILE A 347 -35.54 -16.96 -2.72
CA ILE A 347 -36.16 -16.12 -1.68
C ILE A 347 -35.88 -16.70 -0.30
N ALA A 348 -35.40 -15.85 0.60
CA ALA A 348 -35.19 -16.12 2.01
C ALA A 348 -36.21 -15.35 2.88
N GLY A 349 -36.75 -16.01 3.91
CA GLY A 349 -37.67 -15.38 4.85
C GLY A 349 -39.14 -15.38 4.41
N SER A 350 -39.99 -14.82 5.27
CA SER A 350 -41.44 -14.77 5.08
C SER A 350 -42.02 -13.63 5.90
N THR A 351 -43.02 -12.95 5.36
CA THR A 351 -43.78 -11.90 6.05
C THR A 351 -44.69 -12.44 7.16
N ARG A 352 -44.70 -13.76 7.39
CA ARG A 352 -45.49 -14.42 8.43
C ARG A 352 -44.67 -14.84 9.65
N PHE A 353 -43.36 -14.59 9.66
CA PHE A 353 -42.49 -15.03 10.74
C PHE A 353 -42.52 -14.12 11.97
N GLY A 354 -43.04 -12.88 11.85
CA GLY A 354 -43.16 -11.97 12.99
C GLY A 354 -41.79 -11.64 13.60
N VAL A 355 -40.76 -11.51 12.76
CA VAL A 355 -39.38 -11.26 13.21
C VAL A 355 -39.28 -9.96 14.02
N TYR A 356 -40.07 -8.94 13.69
CA TYR A 356 -40.15 -7.68 14.45
C TYR A 356 -41.01 -7.77 15.73
N GLU A 357 -41.68 -8.89 15.99
CA GLU A 357 -42.42 -9.15 17.24
C GLU A 357 -41.52 -9.74 18.35
N THR A 358 -40.26 -10.05 18.02
CA THR A 358 -39.27 -10.62 18.96
C THR A 358 -38.87 -9.61 20.04
N ASP A 359 -39.59 -9.58 21.16
CA ASP A 359 -39.33 -8.71 22.29
C ASP A 359 -38.77 -9.49 23.50
N PHE A 360 -37.53 -9.19 23.88
CA PHE A 360 -36.87 -9.79 25.06
C PHE A 360 -37.22 -9.07 26.39
N GLY A 361 -38.21 -8.17 26.35
CA GLY A 361 -38.67 -7.34 27.47
C GLY A 361 -38.17 -5.89 27.41
N TRP A 362 -37.40 -5.54 26.38
CA TRP A 362 -36.71 -4.24 26.24
C TRP A 362 -37.22 -3.47 25.00
N GLY A 363 -38.27 -3.98 24.37
CA GLY A 363 -38.87 -3.44 23.15
C GLY A 363 -38.54 -4.28 21.91
N ARG A 364 -39.33 -4.03 20.85
CA ARG A 364 -39.21 -4.69 19.55
C ARG A 364 -37.92 -4.32 18.82
N PRO A 365 -37.41 -5.18 17.90
CA PRO A 365 -36.24 -4.88 17.10
C PRO A 365 -36.41 -3.58 16.30
N THR A 366 -35.35 -2.79 16.24
CA THR A 366 -35.34 -1.56 15.41
C THR A 366 -35.11 -1.88 13.94
N LYS A 367 -34.41 -2.98 13.66
CA LYS A 367 -34.07 -3.46 12.32
C LYS A 367 -33.88 -4.99 12.38
N VAL A 368 -34.39 -5.68 11.37
CA VAL A 368 -34.08 -7.09 11.10
C VAL A 368 -33.36 -7.16 9.76
N GLU A 369 -32.28 -7.93 9.72
CA GLU A 369 -31.52 -8.18 8.50
C GLU A 369 -31.20 -9.65 8.36
N THR A 370 -31.14 -10.10 7.10
CA THR A 370 -30.67 -11.44 6.74
C THR A 370 -29.31 -11.28 6.06
N PRO A 371 -28.16 -11.49 6.74
CA PRO A 371 -26.84 -11.32 6.14
C PRO A 371 -26.64 -12.28 4.96
N SER A 372 -26.94 -13.57 5.14
CA SER A 372 -26.65 -14.67 4.21
C SER A 372 -27.10 -14.48 2.76
N ILE A 373 -27.97 -13.52 2.47
CA ILE A 373 -28.35 -13.17 1.09
C ILE A 373 -27.20 -12.58 0.26
N ASP A 374 -26.17 -12.01 0.91
CA ASP A 374 -24.95 -11.55 0.24
C ASP A 374 -24.12 -12.71 -0.33
N ILE A 375 -24.13 -13.85 0.34
CA ILE A 375 -23.50 -15.10 -0.08
C ILE A 375 -24.39 -15.83 -1.09
N THR A 376 -25.68 -16.02 -0.77
CA THR A 376 -26.57 -16.85 -1.60
C THR A 376 -27.12 -16.13 -2.83
N GLY A 377 -26.99 -14.81 -2.92
CA GLY A 377 -27.61 -14.01 -3.97
C GLY A 377 -29.14 -14.00 -3.92
N SER A 378 -29.74 -14.37 -2.79
CA SER A 378 -31.20 -14.43 -2.62
C SER A 378 -31.81 -13.06 -2.29
N ILE A 379 -33.13 -12.95 -2.41
CA ILE A 379 -33.91 -11.82 -1.89
C ILE A 379 -34.35 -12.17 -0.47
N SER A 380 -34.28 -11.24 0.48
CA SER A 380 -34.90 -11.43 1.81
C SER A 380 -36.26 -10.74 1.92
N LEU A 381 -37.23 -11.39 2.56
CA LEU A 381 -38.56 -10.86 2.84
C LEU A 381 -38.91 -10.91 4.33
N ALA A 382 -39.46 -9.81 4.84
CA ALA A 382 -40.00 -9.69 6.19
C ALA A 382 -41.20 -8.73 6.23
N GLU A 383 -42.03 -8.83 7.26
CA GLU A 383 -43.09 -7.85 7.51
C GLU A 383 -42.51 -6.45 7.83
N SER A 384 -43.24 -5.39 7.47
CA SER A 384 -42.88 -4.03 7.88
C SER A 384 -42.93 -3.87 9.40
N ARG A 385 -41.92 -3.19 9.95
CA ARG A 385 -41.77 -2.93 11.39
C ARG A 385 -42.99 -2.26 12.03
N ASP A 386 -43.66 -1.38 11.28
CA ASP A 386 -44.79 -0.60 11.76
C ASP A 386 -46.10 -1.41 11.85
N GLY A 387 -46.11 -2.66 11.37
CA GLY A 387 -47.30 -3.51 11.34
C GLY A 387 -48.39 -3.02 10.38
N SER A 388 -48.08 -2.09 9.46
CA SER A 388 -49.06 -1.49 8.54
C SER A 388 -49.57 -2.43 7.44
N GLY A 389 -49.02 -3.64 7.35
CA GLY A 389 -49.26 -4.60 6.28
C GLY A 389 -48.37 -4.40 5.04
N GLY A 390 -47.30 -3.59 5.16
CA GLY A 390 -46.21 -3.48 4.20
C GLY A 390 -45.21 -4.64 4.25
N VAL A 391 -44.26 -4.65 3.32
CA VAL A 391 -43.22 -5.67 3.18
C VAL A 391 -41.84 -5.01 3.08
N GLN A 392 -40.89 -5.50 3.88
CA GLN A 392 -39.47 -5.17 3.73
C GLN A 392 -38.78 -6.21 2.85
N VAL A 393 -38.04 -5.71 1.86
CA VAL A 393 -37.28 -6.49 0.89
C VAL A 393 -35.81 -6.16 1.05
N GLY A 394 -34.98 -7.11 1.48
CA GLY A 394 -33.53 -6.93 1.51
C GLY A 394 -32.87 -7.51 0.27
N LEU A 395 -31.96 -6.73 -0.34
CA LEU A 395 -31.21 -7.08 -1.54
C LEU A 395 -29.72 -6.89 -1.28
N ALA A 396 -28.89 -7.76 -1.88
CA ALA A 396 -27.43 -7.60 -1.94
C ALA A 396 -26.99 -7.65 -3.41
N LEU A 397 -26.68 -6.49 -3.99
CA LEU A 397 -26.39 -6.33 -5.41
C LEU A 397 -24.98 -5.80 -5.67
N ASN A 398 -24.46 -6.07 -6.86
CA ASN A 398 -23.23 -5.45 -7.33
C ASN A 398 -23.50 -3.96 -7.62
N LYS A 399 -22.58 -3.09 -7.24
CA LYS A 399 -22.81 -1.64 -7.30
C LYS A 399 -22.70 -1.07 -8.72
N LEU A 400 -23.74 -1.06 -9.57
CA LEU A 400 -23.66 -0.50 -10.95
C LEU A 400 -24.93 0.14 -11.59
N LYS A 401 -25.80 0.85 -10.84
CA LYS A 401 -26.81 1.76 -11.44
C LYS A 401 -27.06 2.99 -10.55
N MET A 402 -27.10 4.19 -11.15
CA MET A 402 -27.34 5.45 -10.42
C MET A 402 -28.30 6.39 -11.19
N GLU A 403 -29.26 6.98 -10.49
CA GLU A 403 -30.24 7.96 -11.01
C GLU A 403 -30.35 9.17 -10.06
N CYS A 404 -30.72 10.33 -10.59
CA CYS A 404 -30.88 11.54 -9.77
C CYS A 404 -32.14 11.42 -8.90
N LYS A 405 -32.02 11.79 -7.62
CA LYS A 405 -33.12 11.69 -6.63
C LYS A 405 -34.27 12.67 -6.89
N THR A 406 -34.04 13.73 -7.66
CA THR A 406 -35.05 14.75 -7.94
C THR A 406 -36.08 14.21 -8.93
N GLN A 407 -37.36 14.25 -8.54
CA GLN A 407 -38.48 13.83 -9.37
C GLN A 407 -38.48 14.61 -10.69
N ASP A 408 -38.68 13.90 -11.81
CA ASP A 408 -38.65 14.43 -13.18
C ASP A 408 -37.29 14.93 -13.70
N CYS A 409 -36.18 14.64 -12.99
CA CYS A 409 -34.84 14.93 -13.49
C CYS A 409 -34.36 13.84 -14.48
N PRO A 410 -33.93 14.19 -15.70
CA PRO A 410 -33.58 13.19 -16.71
C PRO A 410 -32.25 12.46 -16.48
N TRP A 411 -31.42 12.90 -15.52
CA TRP A 411 -30.05 12.39 -15.33
C TRP A 411 -29.98 10.94 -14.83
N ASN A 412 -29.23 10.09 -15.54
CA ASN A 412 -28.93 8.71 -15.13
C ASN A 412 -27.67 8.14 -15.81
N ILE A 413 -27.01 7.21 -15.13
CA ILE A 413 -25.89 6.43 -15.69
C ILE A 413 -26.11 4.93 -15.49
N HIS A 414 -25.88 4.17 -16.56
CA HIS A 414 -25.94 2.73 -16.58
C HIS A 414 -24.66 2.13 -17.19
N ALA A 415 -23.99 1.24 -16.45
CA ALA A 415 -22.77 0.57 -16.88
C ALA A 415 -22.80 -0.93 -16.56
N SER A 416 -22.14 -1.74 -17.40
CA SER A 416 -22.03 -3.19 -17.20
C SER A 416 -20.57 -3.62 -17.18
N ILE A 417 -20.24 -4.61 -16.34
CA ILE A 417 -18.93 -5.25 -16.37
C ILE A 417 -18.80 -6.07 -17.66
N MET A 418 -17.64 -5.95 -18.30
CA MET A 418 -17.27 -6.68 -19.51
C MET A 418 -16.92 -8.14 -19.18
N GLN A 419 -16.81 -8.99 -20.20
CA GLN A 419 -16.54 -10.43 -20.04
C GLN A 419 -15.22 -10.75 -19.30
N ASP A 420 -14.30 -9.78 -19.20
CA ASP A 420 -13.04 -9.94 -18.47
C ASP A 420 -13.18 -9.80 -16.94
N GLY A 421 -14.37 -9.42 -16.45
CA GLY A 421 -14.64 -9.20 -15.03
C GLY A 421 -13.87 -8.02 -14.42
N GLN A 422 -13.14 -7.24 -15.22
CA GLN A 422 -12.22 -6.20 -14.75
C GLN A 422 -12.53 -4.82 -15.34
N THR A 423 -13.11 -4.77 -16.54
CA THR A 423 -13.47 -3.51 -17.19
C THR A 423 -14.98 -3.29 -17.17
N PHE A 424 -15.40 -2.03 -17.10
CA PHE A 424 -16.80 -1.63 -17.19
C PHE A 424 -17.04 -0.88 -18.50
N LYS A 425 -18.18 -1.16 -19.12
CA LYS A 425 -18.68 -0.43 -20.28
C LYS A 425 -19.89 0.38 -19.87
N VAL A 426 -19.78 1.70 -19.98
CA VAL A 426 -20.94 2.59 -19.85
C VAL A 426 -21.86 2.32 -21.05
N LYS A 427 -23.06 1.82 -20.77
CA LYS A 427 -24.06 1.46 -21.78
C LYS A 427 -24.99 2.62 -22.10
N LYS A 428 -25.33 3.43 -21.10
CA LYS A 428 -26.20 4.59 -21.26
C LYS A 428 -25.81 5.69 -20.28
N LEU A 429 -25.68 6.90 -20.78
CA LEU A 429 -25.49 8.11 -19.99
C LEU A 429 -26.49 9.15 -20.49
N ASN A 430 -27.42 9.57 -19.63
CA ASN A 430 -28.21 10.77 -19.85
C ASN A 430 -27.67 11.84 -18.90
N ASP A 431 -26.97 12.82 -19.45
CA ASP A 431 -26.21 13.80 -18.68
C ASP A 431 -26.97 15.13 -18.48
N ASP A 432 -28.28 15.13 -18.72
CA ASP A 432 -29.14 16.30 -18.57
C ASP A 432 -29.74 16.40 -17.16
N HIS A 433 -29.53 17.53 -16.50
CA HIS A 433 -30.07 17.88 -15.19
C HIS A 433 -31.21 18.93 -15.26
N ALA A 434 -31.99 18.96 -16.34
CA ALA A 434 -33.13 19.86 -16.49
C ALA A 434 -34.15 19.75 -15.33
N GLY A 435 -34.65 20.89 -14.84
CA GLY A 435 -35.74 20.97 -13.86
C GLY A 435 -35.38 20.66 -12.40
N CYS A 436 -34.15 20.21 -12.12
CA CYS A 436 -33.70 20.04 -10.74
C CYS A 436 -33.05 21.32 -10.21
N ILE A 437 -33.34 21.68 -8.96
CA ILE A 437 -32.53 22.64 -8.23
C ILE A 437 -31.22 21.90 -7.93
N GLY A 438 -30.30 21.93 -8.88
CA GLY A 438 -28.93 21.49 -8.66
C GLY A 438 -28.42 22.09 -7.35
N VAL A 439 -27.54 21.39 -6.66
CA VAL A 439 -27.00 21.79 -5.35
C VAL A 439 -26.22 23.11 -5.49
N ASN A 440 -26.93 24.23 -5.54
CA ASN A 440 -26.40 25.54 -5.87
C ASN A 440 -26.42 26.53 -4.71
N ASP A 441 -26.67 26.07 -3.49
CA ASP A 441 -26.37 26.85 -2.29
C ASP A 441 -25.28 26.16 -1.46
N LYS A 442 -24.11 26.79 -1.49
CA LYS A 442 -22.96 26.62 -0.58
C LYS A 442 -22.88 25.25 0.09
N GLY A 443 -22.52 24.24 -0.69
CA GLY A 443 -22.31 22.90 -0.16
C GLY A 443 -22.66 21.80 -1.13
N ASN A 444 -22.27 21.93 -2.40
CA ASN A 444 -22.34 20.80 -3.31
C ASN A 444 -21.37 19.70 -2.82
N HIS A 445 -21.90 18.78 -2.02
CA HIS A 445 -21.16 17.65 -1.45
C HIS A 445 -20.64 16.70 -2.53
N MET A 446 -21.19 16.75 -3.74
CA MET A 446 -20.75 15.97 -4.90
C MET A 446 -19.59 16.66 -5.63
N ALA A 447 -19.55 17.99 -5.66
CA ALA A 447 -18.37 18.78 -6.06
C ALA A 447 -17.28 18.77 -4.98
N SER A 448 -17.00 17.58 -4.47
CA SER A 448 -15.96 17.32 -3.49
C SER A 448 -14.62 17.83 -4.01
N ALA A 449 -13.70 18.13 -3.09
CA ALA A 449 -12.31 18.44 -3.44
C ALA A 449 -11.73 17.39 -4.41
N GLU A 450 -12.10 16.12 -4.25
CA GLU A 450 -11.64 15.02 -5.11
C GLU A 450 -12.19 15.08 -6.54
N TRP A 451 -13.45 15.48 -6.69
CA TRP A 451 -14.07 15.67 -8.00
C TRP A 451 -13.49 16.88 -8.71
N ILE A 452 -13.38 18.01 -8.01
CA ILE A 452 -12.72 19.23 -8.51
C ILE A 452 -11.31 18.88 -8.98
N ALA A 453 -10.60 18.04 -8.21
CA ALA A 453 -9.24 17.63 -8.52
C ALA A 453 -9.12 16.91 -9.87
N ASN A 454 -10.02 15.97 -10.15
CA ASN A 454 -10.04 15.21 -11.39
C ASN A 454 -10.36 16.10 -12.60
N GLU A 455 -11.33 17.01 -12.43
CA GLU A 455 -11.81 17.86 -13.51
C GLU A 455 -10.75 18.85 -14.01
N ILE A 456 -9.97 19.41 -13.07
CA ILE A 456 -8.92 20.38 -13.39
C ILE A 456 -7.56 19.72 -13.62
N GLN A 457 -7.43 18.39 -13.46
CA GLN A 457 -6.15 17.68 -13.54
C GLN A 457 -5.46 17.89 -14.89
N GLY A 458 -6.20 17.71 -15.99
CA GLY A 458 -5.68 17.94 -17.34
C GLY A 458 -5.38 19.41 -17.64
N HIS A 459 -6.10 20.34 -17.00
CA HIS A 459 -5.86 21.79 -17.15
C HIS A 459 -4.59 22.21 -16.40
N LEU A 460 -4.39 21.73 -15.16
CA LEU A 460 -3.17 21.96 -14.37
C LEU A 460 -1.90 21.35 -14.98
N GLN A 461 -2.03 20.24 -15.72
CA GLN A 461 -0.91 19.65 -16.47
C GLN A 461 -0.45 20.51 -17.65
N ASN A 462 -1.33 21.35 -18.20
CA ASN A 462 -1.07 22.17 -19.39
C ASN A 462 -0.86 23.67 -19.05
N ASP A 463 -1.46 24.18 -17.98
CA ASP A 463 -1.29 25.55 -17.44
C ASP A 463 -0.95 25.49 -15.93
N PRO A 464 0.32 25.61 -15.54
CA PRO A 464 0.74 25.59 -14.14
C PRO A 464 0.23 26.80 -13.33
N ASP A 465 -0.15 27.89 -13.97
CA ASP A 465 -0.64 29.14 -13.36
C ASP A 465 -2.19 29.18 -13.30
N TYR A 466 -2.81 28.01 -13.31
CA TYR A 466 -4.25 27.84 -13.20
C TYR A 466 -4.72 28.12 -11.76
N THR A 467 -5.02 29.40 -11.51
CA THR A 467 -5.39 29.92 -10.19
C THR A 467 -6.78 29.47 -9.73
N VAL A 468 -7.01 29.46 -8.41
CA VAL A 468 -8.31 29.13 -7.81
C VAL A 468 -9.45 29.99 -8.38
N GLY A 469 -9.20 31.26 -8.67
CA GLY A 469 -10.18 32.16 -9.30
C GLY A 469 -10.51 31.77 -10.74
N LYS A 470 -9.53 31.33 -11.54
CA LYS A 470 -9.77 30.78 -12.88
C LYS A 470 -10.60 29.50 -12.80
N ILE A 471 -10.25 28.60 -11.86
CA ILE A 471 -10.99 27.35 -11.64
C ILE A 471 -12.43 27.63 -11.20
N GLN A 472 -12.66 28.58 -10.28
CA GLN A 472 -14.01 28.96 -9.87
C GLN A 472 -14.83 29.46 -11.05
N ASN A 473 -14.26 30.33 -11.89
CA ASN A 473 -14.94 30.86 -13.06
C ASN A 473 -15.21 29.76 -14.10
N GLU A 474 -14.29 28.82 -14.30
CA GLU A 474 -14.51 27.72 -15.23
C GLU A 474 -15.58 26.75 -14.73
N LEU A 475 -15.52 26.33 -13.47
CA LEU A 475 -16.54 25.45 -12.88
C LEU A 475 -17.92 26.14 -12.85
N HIS A 476 -17.95 27.46 -12.68
CA HIS A 476 -19.18 28.23 -12.83
C HIS A 476 -19.67 28.28 -14.28
N ASN A 477 -18.79 28.57 -15.25
CA ASN A 477 -19.21 28.71 -16.65
C ASN A 477 -19.57 27.36 -17.30
N LYS A 478 -18.87 26.28 -16.94
CA LYS A 478 -19.02 24.95 -17.53
C LYS A 478 -20.11 24.13 -16.85
N TYR A 479 -20.24 24.27 -15.53
CA TYR A 479 -21.14 23.43 -14.72
C TYR A 479 -22.16 24.22 -13.89
N ASN A 480 -22.19 25.55 -14.02
CA ASN A 480 -23.04 26.44 -13.22
C ASN A 480 -22.88 26.26 -11.70
N LEU A 481 -21.67 25.86 -11.27
CA LEU A 481 -21.35 25.58 -9.87
C LEU A 481 -20.73 26.81 -9.18
N THR A 482 -21.39 27.32 -8.15
CA THR A 482 -20.85 28.41 -7.32
C THR A 482 -20.18 27.84 -6.06
N LEU A 483 -18.87 27.60 -6.14
CA LEU A 483 -18.11 26.93 -5.08
C LEU A 483 -17.31 27.91 -4.23
N ASN A 484 -17.19 27.62 -2.93
CA ASN A 484 -16.36 28.40 -2.01
C ASN A 484 -14.87 28.28 -2.38
N TYR A 485 -14.14 29.41 -2.34
CA TYR A 485 -12.70 29.49 -2.61
C TYR A 485 -11.89 28.39 -1.91
N HIS A 486 -12.13 28.13 -0.63
CA HIS A 486 -11.39 27.11 0.12
C HIS A 486 -11.70 25.67 -0.32
N HIS A 487 -12.91 25.43 -0.84
CA HIS A 487 -13.30 24.12 -1.36
C HIS A 487 -12.63 23.84 -2.71
N VAL A 488 -12.60 24.86 -3.58
CA VAL A 488 -11.88 24.81 -4.85
C VAL A 488 -10.37 24.75 -4.64
N TRP A 489 -9.85 25.49 -3.65
CA TRP A 489 -8.45 25.40 -3.25
C TRP A 489 -8.09 23.99 -2.79
N ARG A 490 -8.90 23.35 -1.93
CA ARG A 490 -8.67 21.93 -1.56
C ARG A 490 -8.70 20.99 -2.76
N GLY A 491 -9.59 21.22 -3.72
CA GLY A 491 -9.62 20.42 -4.94
C GLY A 491 -8.39 20.62 -5.82
N ARG A 492 -7.90 21.85 -5.94
CA ARG A 492 -6.63 22.17 -6.58
C ARG A 492 -5.46 21.48 -5.89
N GLU A 493 -5.40 21.49 -4.55
CA GLU A 493 -4.36 20.80 -3.80
C GLU A 493 -4.44 19.28 -3.98
N ASN A 494 -5.64 18.68 -4.00
CA ASN A 494 -5.81 17.25 -4.29
C ASN A 494 -5.41 16.90 -5.74
N ALA A 495 -5.65 17.79 -6.71
CA ALA A 495 -5.23 17.59 -8.10
C ALA A 495 -3.71 17.57 -8.19
N LEU A 496 -3.06 18.57 -7.59
CA LEU A 496 -1.62 18.65 -7.50
C LEU A 496 -1.05 17.42 -6.77
N LYS A 497 -1.72 16.94 -5.71
CA LYS A 497 -1.39 15.70 -4.99
C LYS A 497 -1.44 14.45 -5.87
N LYS A 498 -2.37 14.39 -6.82
CA LYS A 498 -2.51 13.27 -7.77
C LYS A 498 -1.52 13.35 -8.93
N ILE A 499 -1.25 14.55 -9.43
CA ILE A 499 -0.29 14.76 -10.52
C ILE A 499 1.14 14.55 -10.02
N HIS A 500 1.45 15.01 -8.80
CA HIS A 500 2.82 15.12 -8.29
C HIS A 500 3.11 14.26 -7.03
N GLY A 501 2.13 13.54 -6.48
CA GLY A 501 2.26 12.76 -5.23
C GLY A 501 1.87 13.53 -3.96
N SER A 502 1.75 12.83 -2.82
CA SER A 502 1.40 13.46 -1.54
C SER A 502 2.51 14.35 -0.97
N HIS A 503 2.16 15.24 -0.04
CA HIS A 503 3.15 16.03 0.70
C HIS A 503 4.14 15.12 1.45
N GLU A 504 3.65 14.03 2.07
CA GLU A 504 4.50 13.00 2.67
C GLU A 504 5.26 12.16 1.63
N ASP A 505 4.76 11.95 0.42
CA ASP A 505 5.46 11.25 -0.66
C ASP A 505 6.55 12.12 -1.27
N ALA A 506 6.29 13.40 -1.51
CA ALA A 506 7.28 14.39 -1.93
C ALA A 506 8.38 14.53 -0.86
N TYR A 507 8.00 14.56 0.43
CA TYR A 507 8.96 14.51 1.56
C TYR A 507 9.64 13.16 1.74
N ALA A 508 9.01 12.04 1.38
CA ALA A 508 9.61 10.71 1.35
C ALA A 508 10.54 10.54 0.14
N LEU A 509 10.40 11.39 -0.88
CA LEU A 509 11.31 11.54 -2.01
C LEU A 509 12.43 12.56 -1.73
N ILE A 510 12.31 13.47 -0.74
CA ILE A 510 13.40 14.36 -0.30
C ILE A 510 14.68 13.57 0.07
N PRO A 511 14.63 12.40 0.75
CA PRO A 511 15.80 11.55 0.95
C PRO A 511 16.45 11.02 -0.33
N ASN A 512 15.73 10.92 -1.44
CA ASN A 512 16.30 10.59 -2.75
C ASN A 512 16.99 11.80 -3.41
N PHE A 513 16.67 13.03 -2.97
CA PHE A 513 17.52 14.21 -3.17
C PHE A 513 18.72 14.26 -2.20
N CYS A 514 18.69 13.46 -1.11
CA CYS A 514 19.73 13.35 -0.08
C CYS A 514 20.56 12.06 -0.22
N SER A 515 20.84 11.65 -1.46
CA SER A 515 21.66 10.47 -1.71
C SER A 515 23.11 10.62 -1.19
N THR A 516 23.52 11.86 -0.90
CA THR A 516 24.71 12.20 -0.11
C THR A 516 24.34 13.16 1.02
N LEU A 517 24.63 12.74 2.27
CA LEU A 517 24.53 13.57 3.46
C LEU A 517 25.92 14.11 3.79
N LEU A 518 26.16 15.41 3.61
CA LEU A 518 27.40 16.02 4.08
C LEU A 518 27.23 16.51 5.50
N VAL A 519 28.13 16.05 6.36
CA VAL A 519 28.16 16.42 7.77
C VAL A 519 29.40 17.23 8.07
N ASP A 520 29.20 18.34 8.77
CA ASP A 520 30.29 19.23 9.17
C ASP A 520 30.01 19.89 10.52
N GLY A 521 31.08 20.12 11.28
CA GLY A 521 31.07 20.79 12.58
C GLY A 521 31.80 22.13 12.49
N CYS A 522 31.09 23.24 12.70
CA CYS A 522 31.74 24.56 12.73
C CYS A 522 31.71 25.20 14.12
N HIS A 523 32.85 25.75 14.56
CA HIS A 523 32.93 26.39 15.87
C HIS A 523 32.06 27.66 15.94
N LEU A 524 31.30 27.80 17.02
CA LEU A 524 30.59 29.04 17.33
C LEU A 524 31.59 30.10 17.78
N LYS A 525 31.38 31.34 17.31
CA LYS A 525 32.31 32.46 17.55
C LYS A 525 31.85 33.36 18.70
N ASN A 526 30.65 33.14 19.24
CA ASN A 526 30.11 33.86 20.38
C ASN A 526 30.88 33.59 21.70
N MET A 527 30.51 34.30 22.77
CA MET A 527 31.15 34.19 24.10
C MET A 527 30.93 32.84 24.80
N TYR A 528 29.91 32.08 24.40
CA TYR A 528 29.54 30.79 25.00
C TYR A 528 30.25 29.60 24.35
N LYS A 529 30.93 29.82 23.20
CA LYS A 529 31.66 28.80 22.43
C LYS A 529 30.76 27.61 22.06
N GLY A 530 31.34 26.47 21.70
CA GLY A 530 30.63 25.28 21.23
C GLY A 530 30.78 25.03 19.73
N VAL A 531 30.06 24.02 19.23
CA VAL A 531 30.12 23.57 17.82
C VAL A 531 28.70 23.44 17.28
N LEU A 532 28.46 24.00 16.09
CA LEU A 532 27.26 23.73 15.31
C LEU A 532 27.54 22.57 14.36
N LEU A 533 26.92 21.42 14.63
CA LEU A 533 26.86 20.29 13.70
C LEU A 533 25.80 20.58 12.66
N SER A 534 26.07 20.22 11.42
CA SER A 534 25.16 20.42 10.30
C SER A 534 25.14 19.20 9.39
N ALA A 535 23.97 18.95 8.81
CA ALA A 535 23.70 17.96 7.79
C ALA A 535 23.12 18.68 6.57
N THR A 536 23.76 18.56 5.41
CA THR A 536 23.40 19.27 4.17
C THR A 536 23.40 18.35 2.95
N ALA A 537 22.54 18.67 1.97
CA ALA A 537 22.39 17.97 0.69
C ALA A 537 22.34 18.97 -0.48
N LEU A 538 22.16 18.47 -1.71
CA LEU A 538 21.94 19.28 -2.92
C LEU A 538 20.52 19.08 -3.43
N ASP A 539 19.92 20.14 -3.94
CA ASP A 539 18.69 20.06 -4.72
C ASP A 539 18.97 19.64 -6.19
N GLY A 540 17.91 19.34 -6.94
CA GLY A 540 18.00 18.94 -8.35
C GLY A 540 18.68 19.98 -9.27
N ASN A 541 18.72 21.25 -8.87
CA ASN A 541 19.39 22.34 -9.59
C ASN A 541 20.79 22.64 -9.00
N ASN A 542 21.38 21.69 -8.26
CA ASN A 542 22.71 21.76 -7.68
C ASN A 542 22.89 22.98 -6.74
N GLY A 543 21.87 23.28 -5.94
CA GLY A 543 21.86 24.28 -4.88
C GLY A 543 21.90 23.64 -3.49
N LEU A 544 22.50 24.32 -2.51
CA LEU A 544 22.65 23.82 -1.13
C LEU A 544 21.29 23.67 -0.43
N PHE A 545 21.01 22.50 0.15
CA PHE A 545 19.77 22.20 0.87
C PHE A 545 20.08 21.71 2.31
N PRO A 546 19.94 22.56 3.34
CA PRO A 546 20.19 22.15 4.73
C PRO A 546 19.09 21.24 5.29
N LEU A 547 19.47 20.14 5.92
CA LEU A 547 18.54 19.12 6.44
C LEU A 547 18.37 19.18 7.95
N ALA A 548 19.49 19.28 8.68
CA ALA A 548 19.47 19.36 10.13
C ALA A 548 20.66 20.15 10.66
N ILE A 549 20.47 20.75 11.84
CA ILE A 549 21.52 21.40 12.60
C ILE A 549 21.40 21.03 14.07
N ALA A 550 22.51 21.00 14.78
CA ALA A 550 22.52 20.86 16.23
C ALA A 550 23.66 21.66 16.85
N VAL A 551 23.38 22.30 18.00
CA VAL A 551 24.42 22.97 18.78
C VAL A 551 24.86 22.05 19.90
N VAL A 552 26.14 21.72 19.92
CA VAL A 552 26.76 20.81 20.89
C VAL A 552 27.94 21.47 21.58
N LYS A 553 28.34 20.93 22.74
CA LYS A 553 29.44 21.49 23.54
C LYS A 553 30.81 21.38 22.84
N SER A 554 31.03 20.30 22.10
CA SER A 554 32.31 20.00 21.44
C SER A 554 32.10 19.05 20.27
N GLU A 555 33.01 19.07 19.30
CA GLU A 555 33.04 18.07 18.24
C GLU A 555 33.68 16.79 18.79
N CYS A 556 32.87 15.83 19.20
CA CYS A 556 33.33 14.54 19.70
C CYS A 556 32.40 13.42 19.24
N GLU A 557 32.90 12.19 19.32
CA GLU A 557 32.20 10.97 18.88
C GLU A 557 30.78 10.87 19.46
N LEU A 558 30.62 11.05 20.78
CA LEU A 558 29.32 10.98 21.46
C LEU A 558 28.30 11.99 20.92
N ASN A 559 28.74 13.22 20.62
CA ASN A 559 27.85 14.26 20.10
C ASN A 559 27.47 14.00 18.63
N TRP A 560 28.36 13.40 17.85
CA TRP A 560 28.06 12.94 16.49
C TRP A 560 27.11 11.74 16.48
N ILE A 561 27.31 10.75 17.36
CA ILE A 561 26.39 9.61 17.54
C ILE A 561 24.99 10.12 17.86
N TRP A 562 24.86 10.97 18.87
CA TRP A 562 23.58 11.57 19.23
C TRP A 562 22.96 12.36 18.07
N PHE A 563 23.75 13.14 17.32
CA PHE A 563 23.24 13.89 16.17
C PHE A 563 22.70 12.97 15.08
N PHE A 564 23.38 11.87 14.78
CA PHE A 564 22.90 10.87 13.81
C PHE A 564 21.67 10.11 14.28
N GLU A 565 21.58 9.76 15.57
CA GLU A 565 20.36 9.14 16.15
C GLU A 565 19.15 10.07 16.01
N ARG A 566 19.32 11.37 16.29
CA ARG A 566 18.24 12.36 16.12
C ARG A 566 17.87 12.56 14.66
N LEU A 567 18.86 12.61 13.78
CA LEU A 567 18.64 12.72 12.34
C LEU A 567 17.87 11.50 11.79
N GLN A 568 18.19 10.30 12.28
CA GLN A 568 17.50 9.06 11.94
C GLN A 568 16.04 9.03 12.42
N MET A 569 15.75 9.58 13.59
CA MET A 569 14.36 9.73 14.07
C MET A 569 13.56 10.69 13.18
N CYS A 570 14.19 11.77 12.71
CA CYS A 570 13.55 12.75 11.82
C CYS A 570 13.42 12.26 10.37
N ILE A 571 14.19 11.25 9.97
CA ILE A 571 14.18 10.63 8.63
C ILE A 571 14.02 9.10 8.79
N PRO A 572 12.79 8.59 9.00
CA PRO A 572 12.54 7.21 9.46
C PRO A 572 13.09 6.09 8.56
N ARG A 573 13.35 6.36 7.27
CA ARG A 573 13.94 5.41 6.31
C ARG A 573 15.47 5.41 6.26
N MET A 574 16.18 6.16 7.10
CA MET A 574 17.66 6.21 7.12
C MET A 574 18.32 4.82 7.26
N GLN A 575 17.62 3.83 7.86
CA GLN A 575 18.07 2.43 8.00
C GLN A 575 17.99 1.59 6.72
N THR A 576 17.15 2.00 5.77
CA THR A 576 16.88 1.27 4.50
C THR A 576 17.51 1.95 3.28
N LEU A 577 18.11 3.13 3.47
CA LEU A 577 18.73 3.93 2.42
C LEU A 577 20.23 3.61 2.30
N PHE A 578 20.74 3.54 1.07
CA PHE A 578 22.17 3.46 0.80
C PHE A 578 22.76 4.87 0.82
N LEU A 579 23.11 5.36 2.01
CA LEU A 579 23.62 6.72 2.21
C LEU A 579 25.13 6.79 1.94
N THR A 580 25.54 7.78 1.15
CA THR A 580 26.96 8.17 1.05
C THR A 580 27.20 9.36 1.98
N ILE A 581 28.01 9.19 3.04
CA ILE A 581 28.37 10.28 3.95
C ILE A 581 29.73 10.84 3.56
N MET A 582 29.83 12.15 3.34
CA MET A 582 31.11 12.83 3.08
C MET A 582 31.42 13.82 4.22
N SER A 583 32.66 13.80 4.70
CA SER A 583 33.17 14.62 5.83
C SER A 583 34.59 15.09 5.53
N ASP A 584 34.97 16.25 6.05
CA ASP A 584 36.21 16.95 5.66
C ASP A 584 37.50 16.25 6.12
N ARG A 585 37.46 15.46 7.20
CA ARG A 585 38.51 14.63 7.84
C ARG A 585 40.00 15.04 7.69
N GLN A 586 40.34 16.29 7.35
CA GLN A 586 41.73 16.70 7.15
C GLN A 586 41.97 18.22 7.16
N LYS A 587 42.65 18.70 8.21
CA LYS A 587 43.31 20.03 8.21
C LYS A 587 44.74 20.03 7.65
N GLY A 588 45.26 18.88 7.20
CA GLY A 588 46.69 18.72 6.84
C GLY A 588 47.05 18.41 5.38
N LEU A 589 46.11 18.02 4.51
CA LEU A 589 46.45 17.45 3.19
C LEU A 589 46.72 18.51 2.11
N LEU A 590 46.01 19.64 2.15
CA LEU A 590 46.09 20.67 1.11
C LEU A 590 47.47 21.36 1.02
N ASN A 591 48.26 21.33 2.11
CA ASN A 591 49.63 21.85 2.11
C ASN A 591 50.68 20.81 1.67
N ALA A 592 50.38 19.51 1.75
CA ALA A 592 51.26 18.43 1.30
C ALA A 592 51.15 18.16 -0.22
N VAL A 593 50.00 18.42 -0.84
CA VAL A 593 49.70 18.10 -2.25
C VAL A 593 50.25 19.14 -3.25
N LYS A 594 50.59 20.35 -2.80
CA LYS A 594 51.05 21.45 -3.68
C LYS A 594 52.41 21.22 -4.37
N GLN A 595 53.13 20.14 -4.07
CA GLN A 595 54.44 19.85 -4.67
C GLN A 595 54.42 18.80 -5.81
N GLY A 596 53.26 18.25 -6.19
CA GLY A 596 53.18 17.21 -7.23
C GLY A 596 51.95 17.30 -8.13
N LYS A 597 51.94 18.23 -9.11
CA LYS A 597 50.83 18.40 -10.07
C LYS A 597 50.44 17.11 -10.82
N ALA A 598 51.42 16.25 -11.13
CA ALA A 598 51.17 14.97 -11.80
C ALA A 598 50.43 13.98 -10.89
N LEU A 599 50.83 13.92 -9.61
CA LEU A 599 50.20 13.06 -8.61
C LEU A 599 48.78 13.55 -8.28
N GLU A 600 48.61 14.86 -8.15
CA GLU A 600 47.30 15.50 -7.99
C GLU A 600 46.38 15.18 -9.19
N SER A 601 46.89 15.30 -10.42
CA SER A 601 46.14 14.97 -11.63
C SER A 601 45.68 13.51 -11.65
N MET A 602 46.57 12.56 -11.33
CA MET A 602 46.22 11.14 -11.32
C MET A 602 45.29 10.77 -10.17
N PHE A 603 45.44 11.41 -9.00
CA PHE A 603 44.48 11.28 -7.90
C PHE A 603 43.08 11.78 -8.30
N TRP A 604 42.99 12.94 -8.97
CA TRP A 604 41.72 13.42 -9.49
C TRP A 604 41.17 12.56 -10.63
N ALA A 605 42.02 11.93 -11.43
CA ALA A 605 41.59 10.96 -12.43
C ALA A 605 40.99 9.70 -11.76
N ALA A 606 41.61 9.18 -10.70
CA ALA A 606 41.10 8.03 -9.94
C ALA A 606 39.79 8.35 -9.20
N THR A 607 39.69 9.51 -8.55
CA THR A 607 38.46 9.95 -7.85
C THR A 607 37.28 10.13 -8.83
N ARG A 608 37.53 10.68 -10.03
CA ARG A 608 36.49 10.99 -11.03
C ARG A 608 36.17 9.84 -11.99
N ALA A 609 36.91 8.73 -11.93
CA ALA A 609 36.70 7.56 -12.77
C ALA A 609 35.30 6.96 -12.56
N TYR A 610 34.57 6.66 -13.63
CA TYR A 610 33.26 6.01 -13.55
C TYR A 610 33.33 4.48 -13.62
N THR A 611 34.45 3.93 -14.12
CA THR A 611 34.63 2.49 -14.25
C THR A 611 35.86 2.03 -13.46
N ARG A 612 35.82 0.77 -13.00
CA ARG A 612 36.94 0.14 -12.31
C ARG A 612 38.22 0.12 -13.13
N PHE A 613 38.08 -0.05 -14.45
CA PHE A 613 39.20 0.01 -15.38
C PHE A 613 39.93 1.36 -15.31
N HIS A 614 39.22 2.48 -15.54
CA HIS A 614 39.85 3.81 -15.49
C HIS A 614 40.39 4.14 -14.10
N PHE A 615 39.73 3.66 -13.04
CA PHE A 615 40.24 3.79 -11.68
C PHE A 615 41.57 3.04 -11.51
N GLN A 616 41.64 1.78 -11.94
CA GLN A 616 42.86 0.97 -11.85
C GLN A 616 44.00 1.59 -12.65
N THR A 617 43.75 2.05 -13.87
CA THR A 617 44.75 2.75 -14.69
C THR A 617 45.30 3.99 -13.96
N ALA A 618 44.43 4.85 -13.42
CA ALA A 618 44.87 6.02 -12.68
C ALA A 618 45.63 5.63 -11.40
N ASN A 619 45.20 4.58 -10.69
CA ASN A 619 45.84 4.12 -9.46
C ASN A 619 47.21 3.48 -9.71
N GLU A 620 47.40 2.81 -10.85
CA GLU A 620 48.70 2.32 -11.31
C GLU A 620 49.66 3.47 -11.63
N GLU A 621 49.18 4.55 -12.25
CA GLU A 621 49.99 5.75 -12.48
C GLU A 621 50.35 6.46 -11.16
N ILE A 622 49.43 6.51 -10.18
CA ILE A 622 49.75 6.98 -8.82
C ILE A 622 50.87 6.14 -8.22
N LYS A 623 50.83 4.80 -8.38
CA LYS A 623 51.87 3.89 -7.88
C LYS A 623 53.22 4.13 -8.53
N LYS A 624 53.26 4.41 -9.84
CA LYS A 624 54.49 4.76 -10.58
C LYS A 624 55.06 6.09 -10.12
N LEU A 625 54.21 7.10 -9.88
CA LEU A 625 54.61 8.43 -9.44
C LEU A 625 55.05 8.46 -7.96
N SER A 626 54.37 7.69 -7.09
CA SER A 626 54.71 7.59 -5.68
C SER A 626 54.07 6.35 -5.04
N THR A 627 54.90 5.37 -4.70
CA THR A 627 54.51 4.18 -3.93
C THR A 627 53.98 4.53 -2.55
N THR A 628 54.51 5.57 -1.90
CA THR A 628 54.01 6.07 -0.61
C THR A 628 52.59 6.61 -0.73
N ALA A 629 52.32 7.44 -1.75
CA ALA A 629 50.98 7.97 -1.99
C ALA A 629 49.99 6.85 -2.35
N TYR A 630 50.38 5.92 -3.21
CA TYR A 630 49.58 4.74 -3.53
C TYR A 630 49.22 3.93 -2.27
N THR A 631 50.19 3.65 -1.40
CA THR A 631 49.95 2.89 -0.16
C THR A 631 49.00 3.61 0.78
N TRP A 632 49.04 4.95 0.80
CA TRP A 632 48.08 5.75 1.57
C TRP A 632 46.68 5.69 0.96
N VAL A 633 46.57 5.86 -0.37
CA VAL A 633 45.30 5.79 -1.10
C VAL A 633 44.66 4.41 -1.00
N ASP A 634 45.44 3.33 -1.06
CA ASP A 634 44.98 1.94 -0.96
C ASP A 634 44.45 1.58 0.43
N LYS A 635 44.97 2.21 1.49
CA LYS A 635 44.42 2.10 2.85
C LYS A 635 43.05 2.78 2.99
N CYS A 636 42.77 3.80 2.17
CA CYS A 636 41.49 4.48 2.14
C CYS A 636 40.50 3.70 1.28
N SER A 637 39.39 3.22 1.84
CA SER A 637 38.39 2.45 1.08
C SER A 637 37.94 3.21 -0.18
N SER A 638 38.22 2.68 -1.38
CA SER A 638 37.88 3.35 -2.65
C SER A 638 36.38 3.64 -2.81
N LYS A 639 35.53 2.90 -2.08
CA LYS A 639 34.09 3.14 -1.94
C LYS A 639 33.74 4.51 -1.35
N SER A 640 34.64 5.13 -0.57
CA SER A 640 34.37 6.39 0.12
C SER A 640 34.83 7.64 -0.63
N TRP A 641 35.53 7.51 -1.77
CA TRP A 641 36.15 8.67 -2.44
C TRP A 641 36.23 8.59 -3.98
N SER A 642 35.89 7.46 -4.62
CA SER A 642 35.90 7.33 -6.08
C SER A 642 34.54 6.92 -6.65
N ARG A 643 34.12 7.65 -7.70
CA ARG A 643 32.85 7.41 -8.42
C ARG A 643 32.72 5.99 -8.98
N ALA A 644 33.83 5.32 -9.27
CA ALA A 644 33.85 3.96 -9.82
C ALA A 644 33.28 2.91 -8.86
N PHE A 645 33.14 3.28 -7.58
CA PHE A 645 32.66 2.42 -6.50
C PHE A 645 31.45 3.00 -5.77
N PHE A 646 30.94 4.17 -6.21
CA PHE A 646 29.72 4.75 -5.65
C PHE A 646 28.52 3.84 -5.95
N ASP A 647 27.57 3.84 -5.03
CA ASP A 647 26.30 3.16 -5.25
C ASP A 647 25.54 3.87 -6.38
N LYS A 648 25.15 3.12 -7.39
CA LYS A 648 24.54 3.68 -8.61
C LYS A 648 23.12 4.19 -8.36
N ARG A 649 22.46 3.74 -7.28
CA ARG A 649 21.11 4.20 -6.92
C ARG A 649 21.09 5.64 -6.39
N VAL A 650 22.26 6.16 -6.04
CA VAL A 650 22.45 7.50 -5.46
C VAL A 650 22.41 8.60 -6.53
N CYS A 651 22.78 8.30 -7.77
CA CYS A 651 22.81 9.25 -8.89
C CYS A 651 23.58 10.57 -8.58
N MET A 652 24.74 10.49 -7.91
CA MET A 652 25.57 11.65 -7.53
C MET A 652 26.99 11.58 -8.09
N ILE A 653 27.48 12.71 -8.61
CA ILE A 653 28.85 12.86 -9.12
C ILE A 653 29.75 13.74 -8.23
N THR A 654 29.22 14.44 -7.22
CA THR A 654 30.04 15.32 -6.36
C THR A 654 31.00 14.52 -5.49
N ILE A 655 32.24 14.98 -5.35
CA ILE A 655 33.34 14.30 -4.63
C ILE A 655 34.14 15.27 -3.74
N THR A 656 33.60 16.46 -3.43
CA THR A 656 34.28 17.51 -2.66
C THR A 656 33.38 18.05 -1.54
N ASN A 657 34.00 18.63 -0.50
CA ASN A 657 33.30 19.21 0.66
C ASN A 657 32.80 20.66 0.43
N ASN A 658 32.79 21.15 -0.81
CA ASN A 658 32.46 22.54 -1.14
C ASN A 658 31.07 22.96 -0.63
N MET A 659 30.17 22.01 -0.41
CA MET A 659 28.83 22.26 0.12
C MET A 659 28.84 22.65 1.61
N SER A 660 29.61 21.96 2.44
CA SER A 660 29.74 22.29 3.87
C SER A 660 30.41 23.64 4.05
N GLU A 661 31.41 23.96 3.22
CA GLU A 661 32.01 25.30 3.16
C GLU A 661 30.97 26.36 2.76
N SER A 662 30.12 26.05 1.77
CA SER A 662 29.04 26.94 1.34
C SER A 662 28.01 27.16 2.47
N PHE A 663 27.68 26.13 3.25
CA PHE A 663 26.80 26.26 4.42
C PHE A 663 27.44 27.11 5.51
N ASN A 664 28.70 26.87 5.85
CA ASN A 664 29.43 27.66 6.84
C ASN A 664 29.52 29.14 6.47
N ASN A 665 29.64 29.44 5.18
CA ASN A 665 29.58 30.80 4.66
C ASN A 665 28.15 31.37 4.75
N PHE A 666 27.14 30.57 4.41
CA PHE A 666 25.73 30.95 4.50
C PHE A 666 25.32 31.38 5.91
N ILE A 667 25.84 30.73 6.96
CA ILE A 667 25.54 31.06 8.38
C ILE A 667 26.63 31.89 9.07
N SER A 668 27.58 32.44 8.31
CA SER A 668 28.81 33.03 8.86
C SER A 668 28.54 34.16 9.86
N SER A 669 27.52 34.98 9.63
CA SER A 669 27.08 36.06 10.52
C SER A 669 26.40 35.54 11.79
N GLU A 670 25.60 34.47 11.68
CA GLU A 670 24.81 33.96 12.81
C GLU A 670 25.68 33.26 13.84
N ARG A 671 26.86 32.75 13.45
CA ARG A 671 27.83 32.10 14.35
C ARG A 671 28.32 32.99 15.50
N TYR A 672 28.12 34.30 15.42
CA TYR A 672 28.43 35.26 16.50
C TYR A 672 27.26 35.51 17.45
N LEU A 673 26.06 35.04 17.12
CA LEU A 673 24.84 35.30 17.89
C LEU A 673 24.69 34.33 19.07
N PRO A 674 23.97 34.74 20.15
CA PRO A 674 23.53 33.83 21.21
C PRO A 674 22.63 32.70 20.68
N LEU A 675 22.55 31.57 21.38
CA LEU A 675 21.90 30.34 20.90
C LEU A 675 20.51 30.55 20.28
N LEU A 676 19.62 31.27 20.95
CA LEU A 676 18.26 31.51 20.47
C LEU A 676 18.26 32.34 19.17
N GLU A 677 19.09 33.37 19.11
CA GLU A 677 19.22 34.26 17.94
C GLU A 677 19.98 33.58 16.79
N LEU A 678 20.93 32.69 17.09
CA LEU A 678 21.60 31.83 16.12
C LEU A 678 20.58 30.91 15.44
N VAL A 679 19.80 30.16 16.23
CA VAL A 679 18.80 29.22 15.70
C VAL A 679 17.70 29.97 14.94
N ASN A 680 17.21 31.09 15.48
CA ASN A 680 16.22 31.92 14.81
C ASN A 680 16.78 32.57 13.52
N GLY A 681 18.03 33.04 13.54
CA GLY A 681 18.71 33.61 12.37
C GLY A 681 18.87 32.59 11.24
N ILE A 682 19.29 31.35 11.57
CA ILE A 682 19.34 30.25 10.61
C ILE A 682 17.94 29.96 10.07
N ARG A 683 16.92 29.88 10.93
CA ARG A 683 15.52 29.67 10.53
C ARG A 683 15.02 30.73 9.55
N VAL A 684 15.27 32.02 9.83
CA VAL A 684 14.89 33.13 8.94
C VAL A 684 15.61 33.05 7.60
N LYS A 685 16.90 32.70 7.60
CA LYS A 685 17.66 32.50 6.36
C LYS A 685 17.09 31.34 5.54
N LEU A 686 16.74 30.22 6.17
CA LEU A 686 16.07 29.09 5.52
C LEU A 686 14.73 29.52 4.92
N ILE A 687 13.86 30.22 5.68
CA ILE A 687 12.58 30.74 5.17
C ILE A 687 12.79 31.57 3.90
N LYS A 688 13.72 32.53 3.93
CA LYS A 688 14.04 33.38 2.76
C LYS A 688 14.53 32.56 1.58
N THR A 689 15.41 31.58 1.81
CA THR A 689 15.93 30.72 0.76
C THR A 689 14.85 29.83 0.14
N MET A 690 14.03 29.17 0.95
CA MET A 690 12.91 28.33 0.46
C MET A 690 11.93 29.17 -0.35
N THR A 691 11.52 30.33 0.18
CA THR A 691 10.61 31.26 -0.51
C THR A 691 11.19 31.74 -1.83
N SER A 692 12.46 32.15 -1.84
CA SER A 692 13.13 32.61 -3.05
C SER A 692 13.23 31.52 -4.11
N ARG A 693 13.48 30.27 -3.71
CA ARG A 693 13.59 29.13 -4.64
C ARG A 693 12.23 28.71 -5.17
N CYS A 694 11.19 28.73 -4.34
CA CYS A 694 9.80 28.54 -4.78
C CYS A 694 9.41 29.59 -5.83
N ASN A 695 9.65 30.88 -5.56
CA ASN A 695 9.37 31.97 -6.49
C ASN A 695 10.21 31.91 -7.77
N GLN A 696 11.44 31.42 -7.68
CA GLN A 696 12.27 31.22 -8.87
C GLN A 696 11.72 30.07 -9.71
N ALA A 697 11.39 28.94 -9.08
CA ALA A 697 10.88 27.75 -9.76
C ALA A 697 9.53 27.99 -10.43
N SER A 698 8.67 28.84 -9.86
CA SER A 698 7.37 29.18 -10.47
C SER A 698 7.51 29.83 -11.85
N THR A 699 8.61 30.55 -12.11
CA THR A 699 8.90 31.16 -13.42
C THR A 699 9.44 30.19 -14.47
N TRP A 700 9.77 28.95 -14.11
CA TRP A 700 10.35 27.98 -15.04
C TRP A 700 9.25 27.21 -15.78
N VAL A 701 9.39 27.19 -17.12
CA VAL A 701 8.47 26.54 -18.08
C VAL A 701 9.05 25.28 -18.73
N GLY A 702 10.36 25.02 -18.57
CA GLY A 702 11.02 23.83 -19.12
C GLY A 702 10.75 22.54 -18.32
N VAL A 703 11.03 21.38 -18.92
CA VAL A 703 10.90 20.07 -18.24
C VAL A 703 12.04 19.87 -17.23
N MET A 704 13.27 20.22 -17.61
CA MET A 704 14.47 20.08 -16.77
C MET A 704 14.82 21.38 -16.08
N VAL A 705 15.42 21.29 -14.88
CA VAL A 705 15.90 22.48 -14.18
C VAL A 705 17.00 23.20 -14.99
N PRO A 706 17.11 24.54 -14.91
CA PRO A 706 17.93 25.32 -15.85
C PRO A 706 19.41 24.91 -15.92
N LYS A 707 20.05 24.52 -14.80
CA LYS A 707 21.45 24.08 -14.84
C LYS A 707 21.62 22.74 -15.54
N VAL A 708 20.67 21.82 -15.37
CA VAL A 708 20.70 20.51 -16.02
C VAL A 708 20.42 20.65 -17.49
N GLU A 709 19.42 21.46 -17.87
CA GLU A 709 19.13 21.74 -19.28
C GLU A 709 20.36 22.29 -20.01
N LYS A 710 21.04 23.29 -19.42
CA LYS A 710 22.29 23.83 -19.95
C LYS A 710 23.39 22.77 -20.07
N TYR A 711 23.44 21.82 -19.13
CA TYR A 711 24.40 20.72 -19.15
C TYR A 711 24.07 19.67 -20.23
N LEU A 712 22.80 19.32 -20.41
CA LEU A 712 22.33 18.42 -21.47
C LEU A 712 22.61 18.99 -22.86
N VAL A 713 22.45 20.31 -23.06
CA VAL A 713 22.83 20.98 -24.33
C VAL A 713 24.32 20.76 -24.64
N LYS A 714 25.18 20.85 -23.63
CA LYS A 714 26.61 20.55 -23.78
C LYS A 714 26.84 19.08 -24.16
N LEU A 715 26.21 18.14 -23.45
CA LEU A 715 26.37 16.71 -23.73
C LEU A 715 25.82 16.32 -25.12
N LYS A 716 24.70 16.90 -25.56
CA LYS A 716 24.14 16.75 -26.92
C LYS A 716 25.14 17.21 -27.99
N LYS A 717 25.88 18.29 -27.75
CA LYS A 717 26.94 18.76 -28.67
C LYS A 717 28.11 17.77 -28.72
N GLU A 718 28.54 17.24 -27.59
CA GLU A 718 29.64 16.26 -27.49
C GLU A 718 29.25 14.90 -28.11
N ALA A 719 27.99 14.48 -27.96
CA ALA A 719 27.45 13.25 -28.55
C ALA A 719 27.58 13.20 -30.08
N ARG A 720 27.70 14.35 -30.77
CA ARG A 720 27.92 14.40 -32.22
C ARG A 720 29.19 13.68 -32.68
N ALA A 721 30.18 13.54 -31.79
CA ALA A 721 31.40 12.80 -32.07
C ALA A 721 31.22 11.26 -31.98
N CYS A 722 30.02 10.79 -31.65
CA CYS A 722 29.69 9.36 -31.56
C CYS A 722 28.99 8.83 -32.82
N SER A 723 29.34 7.62 -33.25
CA SER A 723 28.78 6.93 -34.43
C SER A 723 28.22 5.53 -34.10
N LYS A 724 27.30 5.05 -34.95
CA LYS A 724 26.52 3.82 -34.72
C LYS A 724 27.27 2.56 -35.14
N LEU A 725 27.15 1.48 -34.37
CA LEU A 725 27.63 0.14 -34.75
C LEU A 725 26.60 -0.93 -34.32
N VAL A 726 26.01 -1.65 -35.29
CA VAL A 726 25.12 -2.84 -35.11
C VAL A 726 23.83 -2.61 -34.29
N ILE A 727 22.74 -3.31 -34.62
CA ILE A 727 21.39 -3.09 -34.06
C ILE A 727 20.80 -4.42 -33.59
N GLY A 728 20.44 -4.51 -32.31
CA GLY A 728 19.41 -5.41 -31.78
C GLY A 728 18.19 -4.61 -31.31
N ASN A 729 17.12 -5.27 -30.85
CA ASN A 729 15.85 -4.59 -30.53
C ASN A 729 15.88 -3.66 -29.29
N ASP A 730 16.96 -3.62 -28.49
CA ASP A 730 17.15 -2.60 -27.42
C ASP A 730 18.62 -2.33 -27.00
N GLU A 731 19.60 -2.92 -27.70
CA GLU A 731 21.04 -2.71 -27.46
C GLU A 731 21.68 -1.91 -28.59
N TYR A 732 22.43 -0.87 -28.22
CA TYR A 732 23.16 -0.01 -29.15
C TYR A 732 24.65 -0.08 -28.84
N LYS A 733 25.50 -0.37 -29.84
CA LYS A 733 26.94 -0.11 -29.71
C LYS A 733 27.28 1.24 -30.33
N VAL A 734 27.95 2.07 -29.54
CA VAL A 734 28.27 3.45 -29.87
C VAL A 734 29.79 3.60 -29.91
N LYS A 735 30.34 3.96 -31.08
CA LYS A 735 31.76 4.32 -31.21
C LYS A 735 31.92 5.78 -30.83
N CYS A 736 32.81 6.07 -29.87
CA CYS A 736 33.14 7.43 -29.47
C CYS A 736 34.46 7.88 -30.09
N HIS A 737 34.49 9.10 -30.61
CA HIS A 737 35.69 9.75 -31.12
C HIS A 737 36.02 10.99 -30.30
N GLU A 738 37.28 11.15 -29.90
CA GLU A 738 37.78 12.38 -29.28
C GLU A 738 38.74 13.05 -30.25
N ARG A 739 38.43 14.31 -30.61
CA ARG A 739 39.22 15.09 -31.59
C ARG A 739 39.43 14.36 -32.94
N GLY A 740 38.46 13.54 -33.36
CA GLY A 740 38.50 12.76 -34.60
C GLY A 740 39.12 11.37 -34.46
N THR A 741 39.83 11.09 -33.37
CA THR A 741 40.46 9.78 -33.13
C THR A 741 39.48 8.84 -32.44
N PHE A 742 39.39 7.59 -32.92
CA PHE A 742 38.61 6.56 -32.25
C PHE A 742 39.16 6.29 -30.84
N VAL A 743 38.28 6.34 -29.84
CA VAL A 743 38.66 6.10 -28.44
C VAL A 743 38.22 4.72 -27.99
N ALA A 744 36.92 4.47 -28.05
CA ALA A 744 36.32 3.24 -27.51
C ALA A 744 34.93 3.00 -28.09
N THR A 745 34.44 1.77 -27.89
CA THR A 745 33.05 1.40 -28.17
C THR A 745 32.33 1.12 -26.85
N TYR A 746 31.11 1.67 -26.70
CA TYR A 746 30.28 1.50 -25.53
C TYR A 746 28.96 0.84 -25.88
N SER A 747 28.51 -0.10 -25.03
CA SER A 747 27.15 -0.66 -25.12
C SER A 747 26.19 0.22 -24.32
N VAL A 748 25.02 0.48 -24.89
CA VAL A 748 23.93 1.25 -24.29
C VAL A 748 22.65 0.42 -24.36
N PHE A 749 21.96 0.29 -23.23
CA PHE A 749 20.66 -0.37 -23.10
C PHE A 749 19.63 0.67 -22.66
N LEU A 750 18.71 1.03 -23.55
CA LEU A 750 17.81 2.17 -23.33
C LEU A 750 16.69 1.84 -22.34
N GLN A 751 16.07 0.66 -22.39
CA GLN A 751 15.05 0.28 -21.39
C GLN A 751 15.64 0.20 -19.98
N GLN A 752 16.87 -0.29 -19.87
CA GLN A 752 17.56 -0.44 -18.59
C GLN A 752 18.22 0.87 -18.12
N ARG A 753 18.23 1.92 -18.96
CA ARG A 753 18.93 3.20 -18.71
C ARG A 753 20.40 3.01 -18.31
N THR A 754 21.09 2.07 -18.98
CA THR A 754 22.50 1.76 -18.67
C THR A 754 23.43 2.01 -19.85
N CYS A 755 24.67 2.38 -19.53
CA CYS A 755 25.76 2.45 -20.49
C CYS A 755 27.03 1.82 -19.90
N SER A 756 27.83 1.12 -20.70
CA SER A 756 29.08 0.51 -20.24
C SER A 756 30.09 1.53 -19.69
N CYS A 757 29.96 2.82 -20.03
CA CYS A 757 30.74 3.91 -19.43
C CYS A 757 30.40 4.21 -17.96
N GLN A 758 29.30 3.66 -17.43
CA GLN A 758 28.77 3.83 -16.07
C GLN A 758 28.34 5.25 -15.69
N PHE A 759 28.57 6.26 -16.52
CA PHE A 759 28.17 7.65 -16.25
C PHE A 759 26.67 7.77 -15.98
N TRP A 760 25.84 7.12 -16.80
CA TRP A 760 24.38 7.23 -16.66
C TRP A 760 23.92 6.67 -15.32
N GLN A 761 24.44 5.50 -14.96
CA GLN A 761 24.12 4.83 -13.72
C GLN A 761 24.65 5.56 -12.49
N VAL A 762 25.69 6.37 -12.60
CA VAL A 762 26.27 7.12 -11.46
C VAL A 762 25.68 8.52 -11.34
N SER A 763 25.23 9.12 -12.44
CA SER A 763 24.76 10.51 -12.46
C SER A 763 23.25 10.67 -12.59
N GLY A 764 22.49 9.62 -12.94
CA GLY A 764 21.07 9.74 -13.29
C GLY A 764 20.79 10.51 -14.59
N LEU A 765 21.83 10.96 -15.30
CA LEU A 765 21.75 11.69 -16.56
C LEU A 765 22.35 10.86 -17.71
N PRO A 766 21.75 10.89 -18.91
CA PRO A 766 22.28 10.14 -20.03
C PRO A 766 23.68 10.62 -20.42
N SER A 767 24.61 9.68 -20.60
CA SER A 767 25.95 9.96 -21.14
C SER A 767 25.89 10.43 -22.60
N VAL A 768 26.99 10.93 -23.15
CA VAL A 768 27.09 11.26 -24.59
C VAL A 768 26.76 10.07 -25.49
N HIS A 769 27.08 8.84 -25.05
CA HIS A 769 26.74 7.60 -25.77
C HIS A 769 25.25 7.31 -25.71
N ALA A 770 24.65 7.49 -24.53
CA ALA A 770 23.23 7.30 -24.29
C ALA A 770 22.39 8.29 -25.10
N ILE A 771 22.75 9.58 -25.06
CA ILE A 771 22.12 10.63 -25.87
C ILE A 771 22.15 10.23 -27.34
N LYS A 772 23.26 9.68 -27.83
CA LYS A 772 23.34 9.24 -29.23
C LYS A 772 22.40 8.08 -29.55
N ALA A 773 22.25 7.11 -28.66
CA ALA A 773 21.30 6.02 -28.81
C ALA A 773 19.83 6.52 -28.77
N VAL A 774 19.52 7.46 -27.87
CA VAL A 774 18.22 8.14 -27.74
C VAL A 774 17.85 8.88 -29.03
N GLU A 775 18.79 9.64 -29.60
CA GLU A 775 18.61 10.33 -30.90
C GLU A 775 18.23 9.34 -32.01
N TRP A 776 18.87 8.17 -32.08
CA TRP A 776 18.55 7.16 -33.09
C TRP A 776 17.21 6.46 -32.86
N LYS A 777 16.77 6.31 -31.59
CA LYS A 777 15.44 5.81 -31.24
C LYS A 777 14.35 6.89 -31.38
N ARG A 778 14.74 8.13 -31.71
CA ARG A 778 13.86 9.31 -31.84
C ARG A 778 13.08 9.62 -30.56
N LEU A 779 13.70 9.37 -29.41
CA LEU A 779 13.16 9.72 -28.10
C LEU A 779 13.67 11.11 -27.69
N ASN A 780 12.96 11.79 -26.78
CA ASN A 780 13.49 13.00 -26.17
C ASN A 780 14.52 12.63 -25.08
N VAL A 781 15.65 13.34 -25.05
CA VAL A 781 16.69 13.16 -24.01
C VAL A 781 16.13 13.46 -22.61
N ASP A 782 15.16 14.36 -22.52
CA ASP A 782 14.56 14.76 -21.25
C ASP A 782 13.75 13.59 -20.63
N GLU A 783 13.12 12.74 -21.45
CA GLU A 783 12.31 11.58 -20.99
C GLU A 783 13.15 10.48 -20.33
N VAL A 784 14.45 10.47 -20.60
CA VAL A 784 15.37 9.44 -20.10
C VAL A 784 16.26 9.94 -18.96
N CYS A 785 16.13 11.22 -18.58
CA CYS A 785 16.74 11.76 -17.38
C CYS A 785 15.97 11.30 -16.13
N ASP A 786 16.65 11.21 -14.99
CA ASP A 786 15.97 10.92 -13.73
C ASP A 786 15.05 12.07 -13.30
N TYR A 787 13.92 11.69 -12.70
CA TYR A 787 12.85 12.61 -12.26
C TYR A 787 13.38 13.76 -11.38
N TYR A 788 14.41 13.51 -10.57
CA TYR A 788 14.99 14.48 -9.63
C TYR A 788 15.57 15.74 -10.30
N TYR A 789 15.82 15.70 -11.61
CA TYR A 789 16.33 16.83 -12.38
C TYR A 789 15.23 17.66 -13.06
N THR A 790 13.96 17.29 -12.87
CA THR A 790 12.83 17.99 -13.46
C THR A 790 12.46 19.26 -12.68
N VAL A 791 11.89 20.25 -13.37
CA VAL A 791 11.31 21.45 -12.74
C VAL A 791 10.19 21.06 -11.78
N GLU A 792 9.43 20.03 -12.12
CA GLU A 792 8.37 19.47 -11.29
C GLU A 792 8.90 19.02 -9.93
N ALA A 793 9.90 18.12 -9.93
CA ALA A 793 10.48 17.60 -8.69
C ALA A 793 11.13 18.73 -7.85
N TYR A 794 11.70 19.75 -8.51
CA TYR A 794 12.19 20.95 -7.85
C TYR A 794 11.08 21.76 -7.18
N LYS A 795 9.95 21.99 -7.87
CA LYS A 795 8.77 22.69 -7.31
C LYS A 795 8.22 21.94 -6.10
N CYS A 796 8.10 20.61 -6.19
CA CYS A 796 7.68 19.77 -5.06
C CYS A 796 8.62 19.93 -3.85
N THR A 797 9.95 19.96 -4.08
CA THR A 797 10.96 20.13 -3.01
C THR A 797 10.80 21.42 -2.21
N TYR A 798 10.28 22.49 -2.83
CA TYR A 798 10.12 23.82 -2.20
C TYR A 798 8.65 24.24 -2.01
N SER A 799 7.72 23.28 -2.08
CA SER A 799 6.28 23.56 -1.97
C SER A 799 5.84 23.88 -0.53
N GLU A 800 6.58 23.42 0.48
CA GLU A 800 6.32 23.73 1.89
C GLU A 800 6.95 25.03 2.38
N VAL A 801 6.30 25.60 3.40
CA VAL A 801 6.73 26.84 4.04
C VAL A 801 7.12 26.56 5.49
N ILE A 802 8.36 26.92 5.86
CA ILE A 802 8.73 27.01 7.27
C ILE A 802 7.94 28.18 7.88
N HIS A 803 6.97 27.88 8.74
CA HIS A 803 6.13 28.91 9.35
C HIS A 803 6.95 29.87 10.25
N SER A 804 6.56 31.15 10.23
CA SER A 804 7.07 32.12 11.20
C SER A 804 6.67 31.70 12.61
N LEU A 805 7.56 31.93 13.59
CA LEU A 805 7.17 31.80 14.98
C LEU A 805 6.43 33.09 15.33
N PRO A 806 5.34 33.03 16.11
CA PRO A 806 4.72 34.23 16.64
C PRO A 806 5.71 34.98 17.53
N ASP A 807 5.43 36.25 17.81
CA ASP A 807 6.25 37.02 18.74
C ASP A 807 6.41 36.26 20.05
N ARG A 808 7.59 36.38 20.68
CA ARG A 808 7.97 35.67 21.91
C ARG A 808 6.91 35.80 23.02
N ARG A 809 6.14 36.89 23.02
CA ARG A 809 5.03 37.14 23.95
C ARG A 809 3.87 36.14 23.83
N PHE A 810 3.73 35.45 22.69
CA PHE A 810 2.66 34.49 22.41
C PHE A 810 3.14 33.03 22.42
N TRP A 811 4.35 32.76 22.92
CA TRP A 811 4.85 31.39 23.01
C TRP A 811 4.17 30.66 24.17
N ASN A 812 3.61 29.48 23.89
CA ASN A 812 3.04 28.62 24.91
C ASN A 812 4.12 28.18 25.92
N VAL A 813 3.79 28.20 27.21
CA VAL A 813 4.67 27.66 28.25
C VAL A 813 4.65 26.14 28.14
N VAL A 814 5.74 25.56 27.63
CA VAL A 814 5.89 24.11 27.52
C VAL A 814 6.56 23.59 28.79
N ASN A 815 5.91 22.69 29.52
CA ASN A 815 6.49 22.01 30.68
C ASN A 815 7.51 20.96 30.21
N VAL A 816 8.71 21.42 29.88
CA VAL A 816 9.87 20.59 29.58
C VAL A 816 10.99 20.96 30.55
N THR A 817 11.78 19.97 30.98
CA THR A 817 12.99 20.17 31.80
C THR A 817 13.84 21.33 31.28
N CYS A 818 14.09 22.32 32.14
CA CYS A 818 14.87 23.51 31.82
C CYS A 818 16.26 23.10 31.28
N VAL A 819 16.54 23.43 30.01
CA VAL A 819 17.85 23.22 29.39
C VAL A 819 18.79 24.33 29.88
N LEU A 820 19.66 24.00 30.84
CA LEU A 820 20.63 24.95 31.38
C LEU A 820 21.74 25.23 30.34
N PRO A 821 22.20 26.49 30.22
CA PRO A 821 23.35 26.80 29.36
C PRO A 821 24.60 26.03 29.86
N PRO A 822 25.56 25.70 28.96
CA PRO A 822 26.83 25.14 29.37
C PRO A 822 27.48 26.07 30.41
N ARG A 823 27.90 25.52 31.55
CA ARG A 823 28.62 26.30 32.58
C ARG A 823 29.79 27.02 31.91
N THR A 824 29.70 28.34 31.85
CA THR A 824 30.73 29.18 31.26
C THR A 824 31.97 29.04 32.13
N VAL A 825 33.08 28.54 31.58
CA VAL A 825 34.38 28.70 32.24
C VAL A 825 34.72 30.18 32.14
N ALA A 826 34.31 30.95 33.14
CA ALA A 826 34.77 32.31 33.31
C ALA A 826 36.29 32.26 33.50
N LEU A 827 37.01 32.83 32.54
CA LEU A 827 38.31 33.50 32.66
C LEU A 827 39.10 33.16 33.94
N LEU A 828 39.98 32.16 33.87
CA LEU A 828 41.19 32.07 34.71
C LEU A 828 42.36 32.72 33.97
N VAL A 829 42.18 33.98 33.56
CA VAL A 829 43.25 34.87 33.12
C VAL A 829 43.13 36.16 33.91
N ASP A 830 43.36 36.11 35.24
CA ASP A 830 43.95 37.22 36.03
C ASP A 830 44.20 36.97 37.54
N ARG A 831 44.61 35.76 37.97
CA ARG A 831 45.06 35.54 39.37
C ARG A 831 46.33 34.69 39.50
N ARG A 832 47.32 34.91 38.63
CA ARG A 832 48.73 34.55 38.88
C ARG A 832 49.63 35.74 38.59
N ARG A 833 49.40 36.82 39.35
CA ARG A 833 50.32 37.91 39.65
C ARG A 833 50.04 38.35 41.08
N ARG A 834 50.38 37.48 42.04
CA ARG A 834 50.70 37.75 43.44
C ARG A 834 50.86 36.39 44.11
N GLU A 835 52.06 36.21 44.69
CA GLU A 835 52.68 35.03 45.30
C GLU A 835 53.36 34.06 44.34
#